data_AF-A0A8B9KVW9-F1
#
_entry.id   AF-A0A8B9KVW9-F1
#
_cell.length_a   1.000
_cell.length_b   1.000
_cell.length_c   1.000
_cell.angle_alpha   90.00
_cell.angle_beta   90.00
_cell.angle_gamma   90.00
#
_symmetry.space_group_name_H-M   'P 1'
#
loop_
_entity.id
_entity.type
_entity.pdbx_description
1 polymer ?
#
loop_
_entity_poly.entity_id
_entity_poly.type
_entity_poly.pdbx_seq_one_letter_code
_entity_poly.pdbx_strand_id
1 'polypeptide(L)'
;KNKKSEFSNCLLFANRHNQGSLKICSKSIIFEPDDQNEPILKIPLKDCKRIEVYLIKEGNAVSPYRYLRGERIVIFQLDIPKKTEDVVQTLLQLHRASCLDKLGDQTAMIAANLQSRLARTSFDKNSFQCVSESPHMDCEAEMITPLVTNPGHVCITDDNLYFQPLNSYPDSVVQIGLRSIRRIYKRRHGLRPLGLEVFCTENDLCSDIYLKFYNTKDRDELYYYIATFLENHITEQTAESYMLLWQRGHISNYQYLLHLNNLADRSVNDLSQYPVFPWVIDDYSSPQLDLLNPASFRDLSKPVGALNTERLERLLDRYRDMPEPRFMYGSHYSSPGYVLFYLVRVAPEHMLCLQNGRYDHADRMFNSVGETWKNCLEGGTDFKELIPEFYGTDCSFLKNMLNLNLGRRQGGGQVGDVELPPWASDADDFLQKMRAALESQHVSEHLHEWIDLIFGYKQKGSEAVAAHNVFHPLTYEGGIDCDSIEDPDQKIAMLTQILEFGQTPRQLFTTPHPQRITPHFHNISSGTSNSTSPNELSPGSPSMESFEDLTEESKKLAWMCVFLTGIAVTSNGASVFTTSQDSTLKMFSKESSALQRSVSFSNMALSSCVMLPEDKTVVCSSWDNNLYFYSIAYGRRQDTLMGHDDAVSQICWRDNQLYTASWDSTVKVWKCMAADISSNKRTQFEPLAELEHEAGVNTIAISPAGTLLASGTKEGTLSVWDLASFSMLHQLSCHSGKIHQVAFSPDSRNILSVGEDSCLKVTDVQTGMLLSTIHAEDEQRCFCWDGNVVLSGGQSGSLLVWDLLSSKVIHSIPAHSGPITCIWMNEQCSSVITGGEDKQIMFWKHQY
;
A
#
# COMPACT_ATOMS: atom_id res chain seq x y z
N LYS A 1 28.02 -52.12 -68.63
CA LYS A 1 29.04 -52.78 -67.77
C LYS A 1 29.23 -51.91 -66.53
N ASN A 2 28.92 -52.45 -65.34
CA ASN A 2 29.45 -52.18 -63.98
C ASN A 2 29.73 -50.72 -63.55
N LYS A 3 29.35 -50.19 -62.39
CA LYS A 3 28.87 -50.66 -61.06
C LYS A 3 28.44 -49.35 -60.33
N LYS A 4 27.27 -49.24 -59.65
CA LYS A 4 27.07 -49.39 -58.18
C LYS A 4 28.26 -48.84 -57.35
N SER A 5 28.15 -47.96 -56.35
CA SER A 5 27.09 -47.64 -55.39
C SER A 5 27.64 -46.45 -54.56
N GLU A 6 26.89 -45.37 -54.35
CA GLU A 6 26.53 -44.88 -53.01
C GLU A 6 25.37 -43.85 -53.15
N PHE A 7 24.25 -44.31 -53.71
CA PHE A 7 22.94 -43.69 -53.51
C PHE A 7 22.19 -44.58 -52.52
N SER A 8 22.42 -44.39 -51.23
CA SER A 8 21.68 -45.07 -50.17
C SER A 8 21.75 -44.22 -48.90
N ASN A 9 20.96 -43.14 -48.89
CA ASN A 9 20.38 -42.53 -47.68
C ASN A 9 19.24 -41.52 -47.98
N CYS A 10 18.80 -41.37 -49.24
CA CYS A 10 17.65 -40.53 -49.60
C CYS A 10 16.27 -41.23 -49.54
N LEU A 11 16.12 -42.38 -48.86
CA LEU A 11 14.87 -43.17 -48.91
C LEU A 11 14.44 -43.75 -47.54
N LEU A 12 14.50 -42.94 -46.47
CA LEU A 12 13.89 -43.30 -45.17
C LEU A 12 12.92 -42.25 -44.60
N PHE A 13 12.45 -41.30 -45.41
CA PHE A 13 11.26 -40.49 -45.09
C PHE A 13 10.18 -40.74 -46.15
N ALA A 14 9.80 -42.01 -46.33
CA ALA A 14 8.62 -42.36 -47.12
C ALA A 14 7.37 -42.28 -46.23
N ASN A 15 6.46 -41.36 -46.57
CA ASN A 15 5.05 -41.33 -46.19
C ASN A 15 4.72 -41.48 -44.70
N ARG A 16 5.28 -40.61 -43.84
CA ARG A 16 4.60 -40.27 -42.58
C ARG A 16 3.95 -38.92 -42.73
N HIS A 17 2.63 -38.92 -42.88
CA HIS A 17 1.83 -37.72 -42.65
C HIS A 17 1.83 -37.48 -41.15
N ASN A 18 2.60 -36.49 -40.69
CA ASN A 18 2.54 -36.05 -39.31
C ASN A 18 1.37 -35.07 -39.23
N GLN A 19 0.31 -35.44 -38.52
CA GLN A 19 -0.79 -34.53 -38.20
C GLN A 19 -0.32 -33.54 -37.13
N GLY A 20 -0.89 -32.34 -37.15
CA GLY A 20 -0.47 -31.25 -36.29
C GLY A 20 -1.10 -29.92 -36.65
N SER A 21 -0.79 -28.91 -35.85
CA SER A 21 -1.23 -27.53 -36.01
C SER A 21 -0.20 -26.69 -36.77
N LEU A 22 -0.63 -26.06 -37.87
CA LEU A 22 0.16 -25.05 -38.59
C LEU A 22 -0.17 -23.64 -38.08
N LYS A 23 0.77 -23.00 -37.39
CA LYS A 23 0.68 -21.64 -36.87
C LYS A 23 1.45 -20.67 -37.77
N ILE A 24 0.80 -19.58 -38.17
CA ILE A 24 1.40 -18.54 -39.02
C ILE A 24 1.67 -17.32 -38.15
N CYS A 25 2.95 -17.08 -37.85
CA CYS A 25 3.39 -15.94 -37.05
C CYS A 25 3.91 -14.81 -37.95
N SER A 26 4.05 -13.61 -37.39
CA SER A 26 4.49 -12.40 -38.11
C SER A 26 5.84 -12.54 -38.83
N LYS A 27 6.76 -13.36 -38.30
CA LYS A 27 8.13 -13.55 -38.83
C LYS A 27 8.44 -14.99 -39.26
N SER A 28 7.62 -15.96 -38.89
CA SER A 28 7.90 -17.38 -39.10
C SER A 28 6.64 -18.23 -39.21
N ILE A 29 6.75 -19.37 -39.88
CA ILE A 29 5.76 -20.44 -39.88
C ILE A 29 6.18 -21.44 -38.80
N ILE A 30 5.25 -21.89 -37.97
CA ILE A 30 5.47 -22.90 -36.94
C ILE A 30 4.56 -24.09 -37.22
N PHE A 31 5.10 -25.30 -37.24
CA PHE A 31 4.33 -26.53 -37.30
C PHE A 31 4.54 -27.32 -36.01
N GLU A 32 3.45 -27.55 -35.30
CA GLU A 32 3.41 -28.28 -34.04
C GLU A 32 2.75 -29.65 -34.28
N PRO A 33 3.50 -30.75 -34.27
CA PRO A 33 2.95 -32.08 -34.48
C PRO A 33 2.09 -32.54 -33.30
N ASP A 34 1.05 -33.36 -33.58
CA ASP A 34 0.21 -33.98 -32.55
C ASP A 34 0.98 -35.03 -31.74
N ASP A 35 1.93 -35.71 -32.39
CA ASP A 35 2.87 -36.61 -31.73
C ASP A 35 3.92 -35.80 -30.96
N GLN A 36 3.85 -35.85 -29.63
CA GLN A 36 4.76 -35.14 -28.72
C GLN A 36 6.22 -35.61 -28.79
N ASN A 37 6.49 -36.72 -29.47
CA ASN A 37 7.85 -37.19 -29.74
C ASN A 37 8.48 -36.51 -30.96
N GLU A 38 7.67 -35.94 -31.85
CA GLU A 38 8.15 -35.21 -33.03
C GLU A 38 8.40 -33.73 -32.67
N PRO A 39 9.44 -33.11 -33.24
CA PRO A 39 9.78 -31.76 -32.88
C PRO A 39 8.96 -30.68 -33.57
N ILE A 40 8.66 -29.61 -32.82
CA ILE A 40 8.07 -28.38 -33.35
C ILE A 40 9.03 -27.79 -34.38
N LEU A 41 8.54 -27.57 -35.61
CA LEU A 41 9.29 -26.97 -36.70
C LEU A 41 9.01 -25.47 -36.73
N LYS A 42 10.03 -24.62 -36.66
CA LYS A 42 9.91 -23.19 -36.97
C LYS A 42 10.70 -22.86 -38.23
N ILE A 43 10.08 -22.12 -39.16
CA ILE A 43 10.60 -21.76 -40.49
C ILE A 43 10.51 -20.24 -40.63
N PRO A 44 11.64 -19.50 -40.68
CA PRO A 44 11.61 -18.05 -40.87
C PRO A 44 11.10 -17.66 -42.26
N LEU A 45 10.19 -16.68 -42.33
CA LEU A 45 9.59 -16.25 -43.60
C LEU A 45 10.62 -15.62 -44.55
N LYS A 46 11.60 -14.90 -44.00
CA LYS A 46 12.70 -14.28 -44.77
C LYS A 46 13.55 -15.31 -45.52
N ASP A 47 13.59 -16.54 -44.99
CA ASP A 47 14.41 -17.64 -45.48
C ASP A 47 13.63 -18.60 -46.40
N CYS A 48 12.39 -18.26 -46.79
CA CYS A 48 11.57 -19.02 -47.74
C CYS A 48 12.06 -18.93 -49.19
N LYS A 49 13.36 -19.21 -49.41
CA LYS A 49 14.08 -19.57 -50.66
C LYS A 49 15.30 -20.47 -50.39
N ARG A 50 15.80 -20.52 -49.14
CA ARG A 50 16.91 -21.33 -48.60
C ARG A 50 16.69 -21.42 -47.08
N ILE A 51 16.41 -22.61 -46.53
CA ILE A 51 15.76 -22.73 -45.21
C ILE A 51 16.75 -23.12 -44.09
N GLU A 52 16.60 -22.48 -42.93
CA GLU A 52 17.01 -23.03 -41.62
C GLU A 52 15.75 -23.50 -40.86
N VAL A 53 15.66 -24.79 -40.53
CA VAL A 53 14.56 -25.34 -39.72
C VAL A 53 15.01 -25.44 -38.27
N TYR A 54 14.17 -24.94 -37.36
CA TYR A 54 14.44 -24.92 -35.92
C TYR A 54 13.55 -25.96 -35.24
N LEU A 55 14.15 -26.80 -34.39
CA LEU A 55 13.45 -27.82 -33.59
C LEU A 55 13.44 -27.43 -32.11
N ILE A 56 12.27 -27.40 -31.46
CA ILE A 56 12.11 -26.81 -30.11
C ILE A 56 11.85 -27.86 -29.00
N LYS A 57 11.04 -28.88 -29.28
CA LYS A 57 10.56 -29.86 -28.29
C LYS A 57 10.90 -31.26 -28.77
N GLU A 58 11.51 -32.12 -27.96
CA GLU A 58 11.78 -33.52 -28.30
C GLU A 58 11.47 -34.38 -27.06
N GLY A 59 10.65 -35.43 -27.21
CA GLY A 59 10.30 -36.33 -26.09
C GLY A 59 9.65 -35.64 -24.89
N ASN A 60 8.82 -34.61 -25.12
CA ASN A 60 8.15 -33.80 -24.10
C ASN A 60 9.06 -32.94 -23.20
N ALA A 61 10.34 -32.73 -23.56
CA ALA A 61 11.24 -31.81 -22.87
C ALA A 61 11.42 -30.49 -23.65
N VAL A 62 11.34 -29.35 -22.95
CA VAL A 62 11.63 -28.02 -23.49
C VAL A 62 13.15 -27.88 -23.67
N SER A 63 13.62 -27.70 -24.91
CA SER A 63 15.04 -27.72 -25.23
C SER A 63 15.47 -26.56 -26.15
N PRO A 64 16.75 -26.13 -26.11
CA PRO A 64 17.25 -25.13 -27.04
C PRO A 64 17.06 -25.53 -28.51
N TYR A 65 16.85 -24.55 -29.37
CA TYR A 65 16.63 -24.75 -30.79
C TYR A 65 17.80 -25.49 -31.44
N ARG A 66 17.48 -26.59 -32.11
CA ARG A 66 18.44 -27.25 -33.01
C ARG A 66 18.29 -26.68 -34.42
N TYR A 67 19.39 -26.18 -34.95
CA TYR A 67 19.45 -25.56 -36.29
C TYR A 67 19.77 -26.60 -37.34
N LEU A 68 18.87 -26.78 -38.31
CA LEU A 68 19.10 -27.62 -39.48
C LEU A 68 19.25 -26.76 -40.72
N ARG A 69 20.44 -26.80 -41.34
CA ARG A 69 20.75 -26.09 -42.59
C ARG A 69 20.60 -27.02 -43.79
N GLY A 70 19.88 -26.58 -44.81
CA GLY A 70 19.79 -27.28 -46.10
C GLY A 70 18.54 -26.91 -46.90
N GLU A 71 18.54 -27.22 -48.19
CA GLU A 71 17.32 -27.13 -48.99
C GLU A 71 16.36 -28.26 -48.57
N ARG A 72 15.17 -27.88 -48.11
CA ARG A 72 14.08 -28.79 -47.77
C ARG A 72 12.81 -28.34 -48.45
N ILE A 73 12.07 -29.30 -49.00
CA ILE A 73 10.70 -29.10 -49.46
C ILE A 73 9.80 -29.63 -48.36
N VAL A 74 8.97 -28.75 -47.78
CA VAL A 74 7.95 -29.12 -46.79
C VAL A 74 6.59 -28.92 -47.44
N ILE A 75 5.77 -29.96 -47.45
CA ILE A 75 4.43 -29.95 -48.04
C ILE A 75 3.42 -29.97 -46.90
N PHE A 76 2.60 -28.92 -46.80
CA PHE A 76 1.50 -28.85 -45.85
C PHE A 76 0.19 -29.20 -46.56
N GLN A 77 -0.56 -30.13 -45.99
CA GLN A 77 -1.92 -30.46 -46.40
C GLN A 77 -2.88 -29.88 -45.35
N LEU A 78 -3.81 -29.03 -45.77
CA LEU A 78 -4.80 -28.42 -44.88
C LEU A 78 -6.14 -29.15 -45.01
N ASP A 79 -6.73 -29.52 -43.86
CA ASP A 79 -7.99 -30.30 -43.83
C ASP A 79 -9.23 -29.48 -44.25
N ILE A 80 -9.12 -28.15 -44.32
CA ILE A 80 -10.24 -27.26 -44.63
C ILE A 80 -9.98 -26.52 -45.96
N PRO A 81 -10.57 -26.98 -47.09
CA PRO A 81 -10.34 -26.38 -48.42
C PRO A 81 -10.66 -24.88 -48.47
N LYS A 82 -11.72 -24.46 -47.78
CA LYS A 82 -12.15 -23.04 -47.74
C LYS A 82 -11.14 -22.09 -47.09
N LYS A 83 -10.25 -22.58 -46.22
CA LYS A 83 -9.22 -21.76 -45.55
C LYS A 83 -7.89 -21.70 -46.30
N THR A 84 -7.73 -22.51 -47.35
CA THR A 84 -6.43 -22.65 -48.03
C THR A 84 -6.00 -21.35 -48.71
N GLU A 85 -6.93 -20.68 -49.41
CA GLU A 85 -6.65 -19.40 -50.07
C GLU A 85 -6.30 -18.29 -49.07
N ASP A 86 -7.04 -18.20 -47.96
CA ASP A 86 -6.79 -17.21 -46.90
C ASP A 86 -5.42 -17.41 -46.24
N VAL A 87 -5.05 -18.67 -45.99
CA VAL A 87 -3.72 -19.05 -45.47
C VAL A 87 -2.62 -18.63 -46.45
N VAL A 88 -2.78 -18.93 -47.74
CA VAL A 88 -1.81 -18.57 -48.77
C VAL A 88 -1.67 -17.05 -48.90
N GLN A 89 -2.77 -16.30 -48.91
CA GLN A 89 -2.73 -14.84 -48.98
C GLN A 89 -2.04 -14.23 -47.76
N THR A 90 -2.35 -14.72 -46.56
CA THR A 90 -1.71 -14.28 -45.31
C THR A 90 -0.19 -14.55 -45.35
N LEU A 91 0.21 -15.75 -45.79
CA LEU A 91 1.62 -16.11 -45.96
C LEU A 91 2.34 -15.21 -46.96
N LEU A 92 1.71 -14.90 -48.10
CA LEU A 92 2.29 -14.00 -49.09
C LEU A 92 2.45 -12.57 -48.57
N GLN A 93 1.48 -12.06 -47.81
CA GLN A 93 1.55 -10.74 -47.18
C GLN A 93 2.68 -10.67 -46.14
N LEU A 94 2.76 -11.66 -45.24
CA LEU A 94 3.81 -11.71 -44.21
C LEU A 94 5.20 -11.99 -44.80
N HIS A 95 5.30 -12.81 -45.85
CA HIS A 95 6.55 -12.99 -46.59
C HIS A 95 7.01 -11.68 -47.22
N ARG A 96 6.10 -10.94 -47.89
CA ARG A 96 6.41 -9.59 -48.41
C ARG A 96 6.90 -8.68 -47.29
N ALA A 97 6.29 -8.74 -46.10
CA ALA A 97 6.74 -7.96 -44.94
C ALA A 97 8.17 -8.31 -44.57
N SER A 98 8.46 -9.60 -44.41
CA SER A 98 9.79 -10.07 -44.04
C SER A 98 10.92 -9.71 -45.03
N CYS A 99 10.56 -9.36 -46.27
CA CYS A 99 11.50 -8.94 -47.31
C CYS A 99 11.75 -7.42 -47.36
N LEU A 100 11.06 -6.60 -46.56
CA LEU A 100 11.31 -5.16 -46.50
C LEU A 100 12.61 -4.87 -45.74
N ASP A 101 13.35 -3.83 -46.16
CA ASP A 101 14.66 -3.52 -45.57
C ASP A 101 14.56 -2.79 -44.22
N LYS A 102 13.55 -1.93 -44.03
CA LYS A 102 13.34 -1.15 -42.80
C LYS A 102 12.38 -1.84 -41.84
N LEU A 103 12.73 -1.88 -40.56
CA LEU A 103 11.92 -2.51 -39.51
C LEU A 103 10.57 -1.80 -39.30
N GLY A 104 10.54 -0.49 -39.45
CA GLY A 104 9.35 0.37 -39.45
C GLY A 104 8.33 -0.07 -40.47
N ASP A 105 8.77 -0.21 -41.72
CA ASP A 105 7.90 -0.64 -42.83
C ASP A 105 7.39 -2.07 -42.62
N GLN A 106 8.24 -2.99 -42.12
CA GLN A 106 7.83 -4.35 -41.76
C GLN A 106 6.69 -4.32 -40.73
N THR A 107 6.88 -3.56 -39.65
CA THR A 107 5.95 -3.51 -38.52
C THR A 107 4.65 -2.81 -38.90
N ALA A 108 4.73 -1.70 -39.65
CA ALA A 108 3.56 -0.98 -40.15
C ALA A 108 2.70 -1.88 -41.06
N MET A 109 3.33 -2.65 -41.96
CA MET A 109 2.58 -3.57 -42.82
C MET A 109 1.99 -4.74 -42.04
N ILE A 110 2.69 -5.28 -41.05
CA ILE A 110 2.15 -6.32 -40.15
C ILE A 110 0.95 -5.79 -39.37
N ALA A 111 1.05 -4.58 -38.80
CA ALA A 111 -0.03 -3.93 -38.07
C ALA A 111 -1.25 -3.66 -38.96
N ALA A 112 -1.05 -3.16 -40.19
CA ALA A 112 -2.12 -2.95 -41.15
C ALA A 112 -2.83 -4.26 -41.56
N ASN A 113 -2.06 -5.34 -41.75
CA ASN A 113 -2.64 -6.67 -42.02
C ASN A 113 -3.46 -7.18 -40.82
N LEU A 114 -2.96 -6.98 -39.60
CA LEU A 114 -3.68 -7.35 -38.38
C LEU A 114 -4.99 -6.57 -38.24
N GLN A 115 -4.94 -5.25 -38.38
CA GLN A 115 -6.12 -4.38 -38.30
C GLN A 115 -7.16 -4.73 -39.37
N SER A 116 -6.71 -5.02 -40.60
CA SER A 116 -7.60 -5.49 -41.66
C SER A 116 -8.28 -6.82 -41.33
N ARG A 117 -7.60 -7.74 -40.63
CA ARG A 117 -8.17 -9.01 -40.20
C ARG A 117 -9.18 -8.82 -39.06
N LEU A 118 -8.83 -8.02 -38.04
CA LEU A 118 -9.73 -7.69 -36.94
C LEU A 118 -11.03 -7.06 -37.47
N ALA A 119 -10.93 -6.05 -38.33
CA ALA A 119 -12.10 -5.37 -38.91
C ALA A 119 -12.99 -6.24 -39.82
N ARG A 120 -12.48 -7.38 -40.31
CA ARG A 120 -13.24 -8.34 -41.16
C ARG A 120 -13.85 -9.49 -40.36
N THR A 121 -13.56 -9.56 -39.07
CA THR A 121 -14.04 -10.59 -38.15
C THR A 121 -14.82 -9.95 -37.03
N SER A 122 -15.64 -10.73 -36.36
CA SER A 122 -16.32 -10.36 -35.12
C SER A 122 -16.38 -11.61 -34.25
N PHE A 123 -16.81 -11.47 -33.01
CA PHE A 123 -17.02 -12.65 -32.16
C PHE A 123 -18.01 -13.63 -32.81
N ASP A 124 -17.66 -14.93 -32.83
CA ASP A 124 -18.53 -15.99 -33.34
C ASP A 124 -19.60 -16.33 -32.31
N LYS A 125 -20.81 -15.81 -32.53
CA LYS A 125 -21.98 -16.00 -31.65
C LYS A 125 -22.40 -17.47 -31.47
N ASN A 126 -21.93 -18.40 -32.31
CA ASN A 126 -22.16 -19.83 -32.08
C ASN A 126 -21.35 -20.38 -30.91
N SER A 127 -20.40 -19.59 -30.38
CA SER A 127 -19.58 -19.95 -29.23
C SER A 127 -20.25 -19.66 -27.89
N PHE A 128 -21.44 -19.03 -27.88
CA PHE A 128 -22.21 -18.83 -26.65
C PHE A 128 -22.64 -20.17 -26.06
N GLN A 129 -22.61 -20.29 -24.73
CA GLN A 129 -23.06 -21.50 -24.05
C GLN A 129 -24.58 -21.68 -24.11
N CYS A 130 -25.33 -20.59 -24.02
CA CYS A 130 -26.78 -20.62 -24.09
C CYS A 130 -27.31 -19.74 -25.22
N VAL A 131 -28.31 -20.25 -25.95
CA VAL A 131 -29.00 -19.50 -27.02
C VAL A 131 -29.79 -18.30 -26.47
N SER A 132 -30.07 -18.28 -25.17
CA SER A 132 -30.72 -17.14 -24.51
C SER A 132 -29.76 -16.01 -24.15
N GLU A 133 -28.44 -16.22 -24.20
CA GLU A 133 -27.47 -15.17 -23.88
C GLU A 133 -27.60 -14.01 -24.86
N SER A 134 -27.63 -12.81 -24.33
CA SER A 134 -27.73 -11.57 -25.10
C SER A 134 -26.40 -10.81 -25.07
N PRO A 135 -25.74 -10.60 -26.22
CA PRO A 135 -24.49 -9.85 -26.25
C PRO A 135 -24.75 -8.37 -25.94
N HIS A 136 -24.03 -7.84 -24.96
CA HIS A 136 -24.05 -6.43 -24.60
C HIS A 136 -23.00 -5.63 -25.38
N MET A 137 -21.77 -6.15 -25.47
CA MET A 137 -20.66 -5.51 -26.18
C MET A 137 -19.84 -6.56 -26.95
N ASP A 138 -19.30 -6.16 -28.10
CA ASP A 138 -18.33 -6.90 -28.93
C ASP A 138 -17.29 -5.90 -29.46
N CYS A 139 -16.03 -6.08 -29.10
CA CYS A 139 -14.95 -5.19 -29.54
C CYS A 139 -13.60 -5.90 -29.70
N GLU A 140 -12.69 -5.24 -30.41
CA GLU A 140 -11.34 -5.74 -30.66
C GLU A 140 -10.44 -5.54 -29.43
N ALA A 141 -9.74 -6.59 -29.02
CA ALA A 141 -8.81 -6.55 -27.89
C ALA A 141 -7.64 -7.54 -28.08
N GLU A 142 -6.58 -7.38 -27.29
CA GLU A 142 -5.45 -8.31 -27.24
C GLU A 142 -5.37 -8.94 -25.85
N MET A 143 -5.34 -10.26 -25.78
CA MET A 143 -5.07 -10.95 -24.52
C MET A 143 -3.56 -10.98 -24.26
N ILE A 144 -3.18 -10.52 -23.08
CA ILE A 144 -1.81 -10.41 -22.62
C ILE A 144 -1.42 -11.71 -21.91
N THR A 145 -0.31 -12.28 -22.35
CA THR A 145 0.37 -13.42 -21.73
C THR A 145 1.86 -13.09 -21.62
N PRO A 146 2.65 -13.79 -20.78
CA PRO A 146 4.07 -13.51 -20.65
C PRO A 146 4.79 -13.46 -22.02
N LEU A 147 5.41 -12.31 -22.32
CA LEU A 147 6.12 -11.98 -23.58
C LEU A 147 5.27 -11.90 -24.86
N VAL A 148 3.98 -12.27 -24.85
CA VAL A 148 3.17 -12.41 -26.06
C VAL A 148 1.80 -11.76 -25.88
N THR A 149 1.38 -10.99 -26.89
CA THR A 149 0.00 -10.51 -26.99
C THR A 149 -0.74 -11.28 -28.09
N ASN A 150 -1.96 -11.72 -27.79
CA ASN A 150 -2.80 -12.49 -28.70
C ASN A 150 -4.00 -11.63 -29.12
N PRO A 151 -4.05 -11.10 -30.35
CA PRO A 151 -5.18 -10.31 -30.83
C PRO A 151 -6.44 -11.16 -31.03
N GLY A 152 -7.60 -10.58 -30.76
CA GLY A 152 -8.89 -11.25 -30.82
C GLY A 152 -10.07 -10.30 -30.64
N HIS A 153 -11.24 -10.90 -30.39
CA HIS A 153 -12.47 -10.19 -30.06
C HIS A 153 -12.90 -10.55 -28.65
N VAL A 154 -13.26 -9.53 -27.86
CA VAL A 154 -13.90 -9.71 -26.55
C VAL A 154 -15.39 -9.48 -26.72
N CYS A 155 -16.19 -10.38 -26.20
CA CYS A 155 -17.64 -10.25 -26.17
C CYS A 155 -18.15 -10.48 -24.75
N ILE A 156 -19.00 -9.58 -24.26
CA ILE A 156 -19.65 -9.73 -22.96
C ILE A 156 -21.15 -9.88 -23.15
N THR A 157 -21.72 -10.87 -22.49
CA THR A 157 -23.15 -11.17 -22.46
C THR A 157 -23.71 -10.85 -21.08
N ASP A 158 -25.00 -11.10 -20.89
CA ASP A 158 -25.69 -11.04 -19.60
C ASP A 158 -25.21 -12.08 -18.57
N ASP A 159 -24.47 -13.12 -18.99
CA ASP A 159 -23.98 -14.18 -18.10
C ASP A 159 -22.46 -14.41 -18.14
N ASN A 160 -21.78 -14.10 -19.25
CA ASN A 160 -20.38 -14.48 -19.48
C ASN A 160 -19.54 -13.37 -20.14
N LEU A 161 -18.26 -13.37 -19.80
CA LEU A 161 -17.18 -12.72 -20.54
C LEU A 161 -16.48 -13.75 -21.43
N TYR A 162 -16.43 -13.48 -22.73
CA TYR A 162 -15.74 -14.31 -23.71
C TYR A 162 -14.58 -13.54 -24.36
N PHE A 163 -13.50 -14.25 -24.63
CA PHE A 163 -12.42 -13.77 -25.49
C PHE A 163 -12.10 -14.81 -26.57
N GLN A 164 -12.16 -14.40 -27.84
CA GLN A 164 -11.90 -15.25 -28.99
C GLN A 164 -10.61 -14.79 -29.69
N PRO A 165 -9.48 -15.49 -29.50
CA PRO A 165 -8.22 -15.15 -30.17
C PRO A 165 -8.26 -15.50 -31.66
N LEU A 166 -7.64 -14.65 -32.50
CA LEU A 166 -7.55 -14.86 -33.95
C LEU A 166 -6.72 -16.10 -34.34
N ASN A 167 -5.82 -16.54 -33.46
CA ASN A 167 -4.93 -17.68 -33.65
C ASN A 167 -5.42 -18.94 -32.90
N SER A 168 -6.57 -18.90 -32.24
CA SER A 168 -7.11 -20.00 -31.44
C SER A 168 -6.13 -20.52 -30.37
N TYR A 169 -5.35 -19.62 -29.76
CA TYR A 169 -4.39 -19.92 -28.70
C TYR A 169 -4.59 -18.97 -27.50
N PRO A 170 -4.52 -19.46 -26.24
CA PRO A 170 -4.30 -20.86 -25.84
C PRO A 170 -5.49 -21.77 -26.15
N ASP A 171 -6.71 -21.24 -26.05
CA ASP A 171 -7.95 -21.93 -26.38
C ASP A 171 -8.64 -21.28 -27.59
N SER A 172 -9.58 -21.99 -28.21
CA SER A 172 -10.38 -21.44 -29.31
C SER A 172 -11.26 -20.26 -28.88
N VAL A 173 -11.78 -20.33 -27.64
CA VAL A 173 -12.54 -19.28 -26.96
C VAL A 173 -12.27 -19.43 -25.47
N VAL A 174 -11.81 -18.36 -24.82
CA VAL A 174 -11.69 -18.26 -23.36
C VAL A 174 -13.02 -17.76 -22.83
N GLN A 175 -13.54 -18.41 -21.77
CA GLN A 175 -14.81 -18.08 -21.17
C GLN A 175 -14.67 -17.91 -19.66
N ILE A 176 -15.26 -16.84 -19.14
CA ILE A 176 -15.36 -16.53 -17.71
C ILE A 176 -16.81 -16.19 -17.37
N GLY A 177 -17.42 -16.89 -16.42
CA GLY A 177 -18.76 -16.57 -15.95
C GLY A 177 -18.76 -15.28 -15.13
N LEU A 178 -19.67 -14.35 -15.39
CA LEU A 178 -19.67 -13.05 -14.69
C LEU A 178 -19.84 -13.19 -13.18
N ARG A 179 -20.59 -14.20 -12.73
CA ARG A 179 -20.79 -14.51 -11.31
C ARG A 179 -19.57 -15.10 -10.61
N SER A 180 -18.59 -15.63 -11.36
CA SER A 180 -17.35 -16.14 -10.77
C SER A 180 -16.31 -15.04 -10.59
N ILE A 181 -16.46 -13.90 -11.27
CA ILE A 181 -15.54 -12.77 -11.14
C ILE A 181 -15.64 -12.23 -9.71
N ARG A 182 -14.48 -11.94 -9.11
CA ARG A 182 -14.33 -11.41 -7.76
C ARG A 182 -13.66 -10.05 -7.76
N ARG A 183 -12.69 -9.85 -8.64
CA ARG A 183 -11.93 -8.59 -8.74
C ARG A 183 -11.68 -8.25 -10.20
N ILE A 184 -11.73 -6.96 -10.49
CA ILE A 184 -11.34 -6.39 -11.78
C ILE A 184 -10.44 -5.19 -11.50
N TYR A 185 -9.38 -5.04 -12.29
CA TYR A 185 -8.46 -3.91 -12.16
C TYR A 185 -8.22 -3.27 -13.51
N LYS A 186 -8.31 -1.95 -13.56
CA LYS A 186 -7.78 -1.18 -14.69
C LYS A 186 -6.26 -1.21 -14.60
N ARG A 187 -5.58 -1.52 -15.70
CA ARG A 187 -4.12 -1.65 -15.77
C ARG A 187 -3.53 -0.74 -16.83
N ARG A 188 -2.22 -0.50 -16.69
CA ARG A 188 -1.40 0.07 -17.76
C ARG A 188 -0.76 -1.05 -18.57
N HIS A 189 -0.66 -0.89 -19.89
CA HIS A 189 0.17 -1.75 -20.72
C HIS A 189 1.02 -0.87 -21.64
N GLY A 190 2.35 -1.08 -21.60
CA GLY A 190 3.31 -0.19 -22.26
C GLY A 190 3.14 1.28 -21.84
N LEU A 191 3.04 1.52 -20.51
CA LEU A 191 2.82 2.84 -19.90
C LEU A 191 1.55 3.60 -20.33
N ARG A 192 0.55 2.92 -20.93
CA ARG A 192 -0.73 3.50 -21.32
C ARG A 192 -1.90 2.82 -20.60
N PRO A 193 -2.95 3.54 -20.20
CA PRO A 193 -4.08 2.99 -19.42
C PRO A 193 -5.04 2.20 -20.31
N LEU A 194 -4.57 1.12 -20.93
CA LEU A 194 -5.32 0.33 -21.91
C LEU A 194 -5.64 -1.08 -21.41
N GLY A 195 -5.18 -1.45 -20.22
CA GLY A 195 -5.33 -2.79 -19.67
C GLY A 195 -6.59 -2.96 -18.82
N LEU A 196 -7.14 -4.17 -18.82
CA LEU A 196 -8.15 -4.66 -17.89
C LEU A 196 -7.79 -6.08 -17.47
N GLU A 197 -7.67 -6.30 -16.18
CA GLU A 197 -7.29 -7.59 -15.60
C GLU A 197 -8.45 -8.12 -14.74
N VAL A 198 -8.79 -9.39 -14.90
CA VAL A 198 -9.98 -10.01 -14.30
C VAL A 198 -9.59 -11.24 -13.49
N PHE A 199 -10.09 -11.32 -12.26
CA PHE A 199 -9.79 -12.39 -11.31
C PHE A 199 -11.08 -13.04 -10.79
N CYS A 200 -11.13 -14.36 -10.81
CA CYS A 200 -12.20 -15.20 -10.27
C CYS A 200 -11.88 -15.74 -8.87
N THR A 201 -10.64 -15.58 -8.42
CA THR A 201 -10.15 -15.97 -7.10
C THR A 201 -9.77 -14.73 -6.28
N GLU A 202 -10.00 -14.76 -4.96
CA GLU A 202 -9.75 -13.59 -4.09
C GLU A 202 -8.26 -13.32 -3.84
N ASN A 203 -7.46 -14.37 -3.65
CA ASN A 203 -6.09 -14.25 -3.13
C ASN A 203 -5.00 -14.62 -4.14
N ASP A 204 -5.36 -14.94 -5.38
CA ASP A 204 -4.37 -15.30 -6.40
C ASP A 204 -3.71 -14.06 -7.01
N LEU A 205 -2.42 -14.19 -7.30
CA LEU A 205 -1.60 -13.22 -8.02
C LEU A 205 -1.79 -13.32 -9.52
N CYS A 206 -2.10 -14.52 -10.02
CA CYS A 206 -2.37 -14.76 -11.43
C CYS A 206 -3.83 -14.44 -11.75
N SER A 207 -4.07 -13.58 -12.73
CA SER A 207 -5.42 -13.30 -13.22
C SER A 207 -5.89 -14.37 -14.20
N ASP A 208 -7.20 -14.64 -14.23
CA ASP A 208 -7.81 -15.55 -15.21
C ASP A 208 -7.73 -14.99 -16.64
N ILE A 209 -7.82 -13.67 -16.81
CA ILE A 209 -7.56 -13.01 -18.09
C ILE A 209 -7.04 -11.59 -17.91
N TYR A 210 -6.05 -11.22 -18.73
CA TYR A 210 -5.56 -9.86 -18.88
C TYR A 210 -5.77 -9.41 -20.33
N LEU A 211 -6.60 -8.38 -20.52
CA LEU A 211 -6.94 -7.80 -21.82
C LEU A 211 -6.32 -6.41 -21.98
N LYS A 212 -5.83 -6.11 -23.18
CA LYS A 212 -5.40 -4.79 -23.63
C LYS A 212 -6.33 -4.33 -24.76
N PHE A 213 -6.84 -3.11 -24.63
CA PHE A 213 -7.73 -2.49 -25.59
C PHE A 213 -6.97 -1.51 -26.50
N TYR A 214 -7.54 -1.21 -27.66
CA TYR A 214 -6.99 -0.20 -28.57
C TYR A 214 -7.35 1.23 -28.14
N ASN A 215 -8.39 1.40 -27.32
CA ASN A 215 -8.83 2.67 -26.77
C ASN A 215 -9.36 2.51 -25.34
N THR A 216 -9.37 3.60 -24.58
CA THR A 216 -9.82 3.61 -23.19
C THR A 216 -11.34 3.46 -23.03
N LYS A 217 -12.10 3.86 -24.05
CA LYS A 217 -13.56 3.85 -24.03
C LYS A 217 -14.09 2.42 -23.96
N ASP A 218 -13.65 1.55 -24.86
CA ASP A 218 -14.08 0.14 -24.92
C ASP A 218 -13.70 -0.61 -23.63
N ARG A 219 -12.50 -0.33 -23.10
CA ARG A 219 -12.06 -0.85 -21.80
C ARG A 219 -12.99 -0.41 -20.67
N ASP A 220 -13.31 0.89 -20.60
CA ASP A 220 -14.17 1.43 -19.56
C ASP A 220 -15.59 0.90 -19.64
N GLU A 221 -16.15 0.78 -20.84
CA GLU A 221 -17.47 0.22 -21.08
C GLU A 221 -17.54 -1.24 -20.58
N LEU A 222 -16.55 -2.07 -20.93
CA LEU A 222 -16.44 -3.44 -20.41
C LEU A 222 -16.29 -3.47 -18.89
N TYR A 223 -15.40 -2.63 -18.34
CA TYR A 223 -15.15 -2.56 -16.89
C TYR A 223 -16.45 -2.24 -16.14
N TYR A 224 -17.17 -1.18 -16.54
CA TYR A 224 -18.38 -0.76 -15.86
C TYR A 224 -19.49 -1.80 -15.98
N TYR A 225 -19.59 -2.49 -17.11
CA TYR A 225 -20.55 -3.57 -17.26
C TYR A 225 -20.25 -4.73 -16.30
N ILE A 226 -19.01 -5.24 -16.26
CA ILE A 226 -18.62 -6.30 -15.32
C ILE A 226 -18.86 -5.85 -13.87
N ALA A 227 -18.54 -4.60 -13.54
CA ALA A 227 -18.72 -4.05 -12.20
C ALA A 227 -20.16 -4.12 -11.69
N THR A 228 -21.17 -4.08 -12.58
CA THR A 228 -22.58 -4.19 -12.18
C THR A 228 -22.98 -5.57 -11.64
N PHE A 229 -22.23 -6.63 -11.98
CA PHE A 229 -22.52 -8.01 -11.55
C PHE A 229 -21.76 -8.41 -10.27
N LEU A 230 -20.87 -7.56 -9.79
CA LEU A 230 -20.13 -7.79 -8.56
C LEU A 230 -20.99 -7.40 -7.36
N GLU A 231 -21.73 -8.37 -6.80
CA GLU A 231 -22.40 -8.23 -5.50
C GLU A 231 -21.35 -7.93 -4.44
N ASN A 232 -21.30 -6.69 -3.97
CA ASN A 232 -20.20 -6.11 -3.16
C ASN A 232 -18.93 -5.85 -3.97
N HIS A 233 -19.01 -5.13 -5.10
CA HIS A 233 -17.84 -4.42 -5.62
C HIS A 233 -17.35 -3.47 -4.52
N ILE A 234 -16.44 -3.96 -3.68
CA ILE A 234 -15.71 -3.15 -2.72
C ILE A 234 -15.08 -2.05 -3.57
N THR A 235 -15.43 -0.79 -3.29
CA THR A 235 -14.67 0.35 -3.79
C THR A 235 -13.20 0.03 -3.56
N GLU A 236 -12.40 -0.07 -4.64
CA GLU A 236 -10.99 -0.47 -4.58
C GLU A 236 -10.36 0.10 -3.30
N GLN A 237 -9.93 -0.77 -2.38
CA GLN A 237 -9.26 -0.30 -1.18
C GLN A 237 -8.06 0.51 -1.62
N THR A 238 -8.02 1.77 -1.21
CA THR A 238 -6.99 2.70 -1.65
C THR A 238 -5.63 2.31 -1.05
N ALA A 239 -4.55 2.87 -1.59
CA ALA A 239 -3.20 2.60 -1.08
C ALA A 239 -3.09 2.97 0.42
N GLU A 240 -3.82 4.00 0.84
CA GLU A 240 -3.92 4.48 2.22
C GLU A 240 -4.66 3.48 3.14
N SER A 241 -5.70 2.81 2.63
CA SER A 241 -6.41 1.76 3.39
C SER A 241 -5.48 0.61 3.75
N TYR A 242 -4.73 0.09 2.76
CA TYR A 242 -3.76 -0.98 3.01
C TYR A 242 -2.59 -0.52 3.87
N MET A 243 -2.14 0.73 3.70
CA MET A 243 -1.11 1.34 4.54
C MET A 243 -1.52 1.30 6.02
N LEU A 244 -2.75 1.69 6.33
CA LEU A 244 -3.26 1.69 7.70
C LEU A 244 -3.32 0.27 8.30
N LEU A 245 -3.83 -0.70 7.53
CA LEU A 245 -3.85 -2.11 7.94
C LEU A 245 -2.43 -2.64 8.22
N TRP A 246 -1.46 -2.27 7.39
CA TRP A 246 -0.08 -2.67 7.53
C TRP A 246 0.59 -2.03 8.75
N GLN A 247 0.40 -0.71 8.93
CA GLN A 247 0.92 0.04 10.06
C GLN A 247 0.44 -0.53 11.39
N ARG A 248 -0.82 -0.93 11.47
CA ARG A 248 -1.45 -1.53 12.66
C ARG A 248 -1.10 -3.01 12.86
N GLY A 249 -0.35 -3.62 11.93
CA GLY A 249 0.04 -5.03 12.01
C GLY A 249 -1.04 -6.05 11.60
N HIS A 250 -2.17 -5.61 11.03
CA HIS A 250 -3.24 -6.51 10.56
C HIS A 250 -2.87 -7.29 9.30
N ILE A 251 -2.00 -6.71 8.46
CA ILE A 251 -1.40 -7.40 7.32
C ILE A 251 0.12 -7.42 7.44
N SER A 252 0.72 -8.49 6.91
CA SER A 252 2.17 -8.71 6.94
C SER A 252 2.90 -7.78 5.95
N ASN A 253 4.21 -7.63 6.09
CA ASN A 253 5.05 -6.86 5.16
C ASN A 253 4.90 -7.39 3.72
N TYR A 254 4.92 -8.71 3.56
CA TYR A 254 4.72 -9.35 2.26
C TYR A 254 3.34 -9.07 1.65
N GLN A 255 2.27 -9.21 2.43
CA GLN A 255 0.91 -8.94 1.94
C GLN A 255 0.80 -7.47 1.50
N TYR A 256 1.35 -6.57 2.31
CA TYR A 256 1.34 -5.15 1.98
C TYR A 256 2.09 -4.84 0.67
N LEU A 257 3.29 -5.41 0.49
CA LEU A 257 4.05 -5.28 -0.76
C LEU A 257 3.30 -5.85 -1.97
N LEU A 258 2.57 -6.96 -1.82
CA LEU A 258 1.72 -7.48 -2.90
C LEU A 258 0.60 -6.51 -3.26
N HIS A 259 -0.08 -5.92 -2.26
CA HIS A 259 -1.12 -4.93 -2.48
C HIS A 259 -0.58 -3.66 -3.16
N LEU A 260 0.58 -3.15 -2.73
CA LEU A 260 1.23 -2.00 -3.37
C LEU A 260 1.61 -2.30 -4.82
N ASN A 261 2.19 -3.47 -5.10
CA ASN A 261 2.50 -3.89 -6.46
C ASN A 261 1.23 -3.92 -7.32
N ASN A 262 0.14 -4.51 -6.82
CA ASN A 262 -1.12 -4.56 -7.53
C ASN A 262 -1.65 -3.14 -7.81
N LEU A 263 -1.73 -2.25 -6.82
CA LEU A 263 -2.18 -0.86 -7.01
C LEU A 263 -1.28 -0.07 -7.97
N ALA A 264 0.00 -0.44 -8.08
CA ALA A 264 0.96 0.18 -8.97
C ALA A 264 0.95 -0.38 -10.42
N ASP A 265 -0.11 -1.10 -10.78
CA ASP A 265 -0.33 -1.77 -12.07
C ASP A 265 0.66 -2.91 -12.37
N ARG A 266 1.22 -3.56 -11.35
CA ARG A 266 2.08 -4.73 -11.55
C ARG A 266 1.25 -6.00 -11.71
N SER A 267 1.65 -6.87 -12.62
CA SER A 267 0.99 -8.16 -12.89
C SER A 267 2.01 -9.23 -13.26
N VAL A 268 1.74 -10.47 -12.86
CA VAL A 268 2.55 -11.63 -13.24
C VAL A 268 2.37 -12.02 -14.71
N ASN A 269 1.25 -11.59 -15.34
CA ASN A 269 0.96 -11.86 -16.75
C ASN A 269 1.72 -10.95 -17.71
N ASP A 270 2.25 -9.82 -17.23
CA ASP A 270 3.11 -8.91 -17.99
C ASP A 270 4.51 -8.85 -17.35
N LEU A 271 5.46 -9.60 -17.89
CA LEU A 271 6.84 -9.66 -17.36
C LEU A 271 7.56 -8.31 -17.39
N SER A 272 7.12 -7.36 -18.22
CA SER A 272 7.71 -6.00 -18.23
C SER A 272 7.22 -5.14 -17.07
N GLN A 273 6.14 -5.58 -16.41
CA GLN A 273 5.54 -4.98 -15.22
C GLN A 273 5.41 -6.00 -14.08
N TYR A 274 6.36 -6.92 -13.96
CA TYR A 274 6.32 -7.94 -12.92
C TYR A 274 6.41 -7.33 -11.52
N PRO A 275 5.73 -7.89 -10.51
CA PRO A 275 5.84 -7.43 -9.13
C PRO A 275 7.29 -7.39 -8.63
N VAL A 276 7.62 -6.38 -7.83
CA VAL A 276 8.98 -6.09 -7.35
C VAL A 276 9.01 -6.14 -5.83
N PHE A 277 10.02 -6.82 -5.28
CA PHE A 277 10.28 -6.96 -3.85
C PHE A 277 11.73 -6.56 -3.53
N PRO A 278 12.02 -6.02 -2.33
CA PRO A 278 13.37 -5.64 -1.96
C PRO A 278 14.26 -6.87 -1.75
N TRP A 279 15.55 -6.74 -2.03
CA TRP A 279 16.56 -7.48 -1.26
C TRP A 279 16.50 -7.04 0.20
N VAL A 280 16.38 -7.99 1.14
CA VAL A 280 16.30 -7.70 2.58
C VAL A 280 17.59 -8.06 3.31
N ILE A 281 18.11 -9.27 3.06
CA ILE A 281 19.34 -9.76 3.68
C ILE A 281 20.55 -9.26 2.88
N ASP A 282 21.62 -8.87 3.57
CA ASP A 282 22.92 -8.54 2.98
C ASP A 282 23.93 -9.71 3.10
N ASP A 283 23.78 -10.56 4.11
CA ASP A 283 24.69 -11.68 4.37
C ASP A 283 24.23 -13.01 3.73
N TYR A 284 24.84 -13.36 2.60
CA TYR A 284 24.68 -14.65 1.92
C TYR A 284 25.93 -15.55 2.02
N SER A 285 26.86 -15.22 2.92
CA SER A 285 28.17 -15.88 3.00
C SER A 285 28.43 -16.58 4.34
N SER A 286 27.82 -16.11 5.42
CA SER A 286 28.00 -16.69 6.74
C SER A 286 27.34 -18.07 6.89
N PRO A 287 27.85 -18.93 7.80
CA PRO A 287 27.25 -20.23 8.10
C PRO A 287 25.94 -20.14 8.88
N GLN A 288 25.65 -19.01 9.53
CA GLN A 288 24.41 -18.76 10.26
C GLN A 288 23.91 -17.35 9.96
N LEU A 289 22.59 -17.21 9.87
CA LEU A 289 21.92 -15.94 9.66
C LEU A 289 21.38 -15.42 11.00
N ASP A 290 21.89 -14.27 11.44
CA ASP A 290 21.45 -13.61 12.67
C ASP A 290 20.49 -12.46 12.35
N LEU A 291 19.19 -12.68 12.54
CA LEU A 291 18.15 -11.67 12.31
C LEU A 291 18.08 -10.59 13.41
N LEU A 292 18.86 -10.73 14.49
CA LEU A 292 18.97 -9.70 15.52
C LEU A 292 20.09 -8.70 15.22
N ASN A 293 21.00 -9.04 14.32
CA ASN A 293 22.10 -8.17 13.92
C ASN A 293 21.67 -7.25 12.77
N PRO A 294 21.62 -5.91 12.97
CA PRO A 294 21.28 -4.98 11.90
C PRO A 294 22.22 -5.06 10.69
N ALA A 295 23.46 -5.49 10.87
CA ALA A 295 24.43 -5.64 9.78
C ALA A 295 24.12 -6.81 8.83
N SER A 296 23.20 -7.71 9.21
CA SER A 296 22.73 -8.78 8.33
C SER A 296 21.67 -8.30 7.33
N PHE A 297 21.19 -7.06 7.47
CA PHE A 297 20.17 -6.46 6.61
C PHE A 297 20.75 -5.42 5.67
N ARG A 298 20.15 -5.34 4.48
CA ARG A 298 20.39 -4.26 3.53
C ARG A 298 19.82 -2.95 4.08
N ASP A 299 20.52 -1.85 3.81
CA ASP A 299 19.97 -0.49 3.94
C ASP A 299 18.80 -0.26 2.94
N LEU A 300 17.57 -0.30 3.45
CA LEU A 300 16.34 -0.16 2.68
C LEU A 300 16.08 1.28 2.21
N SER A 301 16.76 2.27 2.80
CA SER A 301 16.67 3.68 2.38
C SER A 301 17.37 3.98 1.05
N LYS A 302 18.18 3.03 0.55
CA LYS A 302 19.00 3.19 -0.65
C LYS A 302 18.59 2.21 -1.76
N PRO A 303 18.56 2.67 -3.04
CA PRO A 303 18.45 1.76 -4.16
C PRO A 303 19.71 0.89 -4.28
N VAL A 304 19.60 -0.28 -4.94
CA VAL A 304 20.70 -1.23 -5.12
C VAL A 304 21.98 -0.54 -5.61
N GLY A 305 21.83 0.36 -6.58
CA GLY A 305 22.93 1.12 -7.18
C GLY A 305 23.75 1.97 -6.19
N ALA A 306 23.14 2.40 -5.09
CA ALA A 306 23.74 3.28 -4.08
C ALA A 306 24.31 2.53 -2.87
N LEU A 307 24.16 1.21 -2.77
CA LEU A 307 24.70 0.41 -1.66
C LEU A 307 26.23 0.32 -1.67
N ASN A 308 26.83 0.26 -2.86
CA ASN A 308 28.28 0.28 -3.03
C ASN A 308 28.76 1.71 -3.36
N THR A 309 29.50 2.32 -2.45
CA THR A 309 29.96 3.72 -2.56
C THR A 309 30.88 3.96 -3.76
N GLU A 310 31.84 3.07 -4.01
CA GLU A 310 32.79 3.21 -5.12
C GLU A 310 32.07 3.14 -6.48
N ARG A 311 31.09 2.22 -6.59
CA ARG A 311 30.25 2.14 -7.79
C ARG A 311 29.39 3.39 -7.95
N LEU A 312 28.77 3.86 -6.88
CA LEU A 312 27.91 5.04 -6.89
C LEU A 312 28.68 6.28 -7.40
N GLU A 313 29.92 6.49 -6.95
CA GLU A 313 30.75 7.60 -7.43
C GLU A 313 30.93 7.59 -8.95
N ARG A 314 31.22 6.42 -9.54
CA ARG A 314 31.36 6.27 -11.00
C ARG A 314 30.03 6.56 -11.74
N LEU A 315 28.90 6.17 -11.16
CA LEU A 315 27.58 6.48 -11.72
C LEU A 315 27.28 7.98 -11.66
N LEU A 316 27.68 8.66 -10.58
CA LEU A 316 27.50 10.09 -10.40
C LEU A 316 28.43 10.92 -11.29
N ASP A 317 29.65 10.46 -11.56
CA ASP A 317 30.52 11.05 -12.58
C ASP A 317 29.82 11.02 -13.95
N ARG A 318 29.34 9.84 -14.37
CA ARG A 318 28.61 9.69 -15.64
C ARG A 318 27.35 10.56 -15.68
N TYR A 319 26.61 10.63 -14.58
CA TYR A 319 25.38 11.44 -14.48
C TYR A 319 25.66 12.94 -14.67
N ARG A 320 26.76 13.45 -14.11
CA ARG A 320 27.16 14.87 -14.24
C ARG A 320 27.58 15.24 -15.66
N ASP A 321 28.26 14.32 -16.35
CA ASP A 321 28.76 14.54 -17.71
C ASP A 321 27.68 14.32 -18.80
N MET A 322 26.54 13.72 -18.45
CA MET A 322 25.47 13.38 -19.39
C MET A 322 24.65 14.61 -19.81
N PRO A 323 24.27 14.74 -21.09
CA PRO A 323 23.28 15.72 -21.53
C PRO A 323 21.90 15.41 -20.97
N GLU A 324 21.03 16.42 -20.87
CA GLU A 324 19.64 16.19 -20.48
C GLU A 324 18.87 15.41 -21.57
N PRO A 325 17.93 14.52 -21.19
CA PRO A 325 17.54 14.15 -19.82
C PRO A 325 18.53 13.20 -19.15
N ARG A 326 19.03 13.56 -17.96
CA ARG A 326 20.02 12.77 -17.21
C ARG A 326 19.42 11.60 -16.46
N PHE A 327 20.18 10.50 -16.35
CA PHE A 327 19.81 9.34 -15.54
C PHE A 327 21.03 8.62 -14.93
N MET A 328 20.83 8.03 -13.75
CA MET A 328 21.87 7.27 -13.04
C MET A 328 21.88 5.79 -13.44
N TYR A 329 20.72 5.24 -13.83
CA TYR A 329 20.59 3.83 -14.17
C TYR A 329 20.03 3.65 -15.59
N GLY A 330 20.85 3.08 -16.48
CA GLY A 330 20.41 2.68 -17.82
C GLY A 330 19.68 1.34 -17.86
N SER A 331 19.84 0.54 -16.81
CA SER A 331 19.14 -0.73 -16.60
C SER A 331 18.17 -0.57 -15.43
N HIS A 332 16.95 -1.07 -15.59
CA HIS A 332 15.90 -0.99 -14.57
C HIS A 332 16.00 -2.16 -13.58
N TYR A 333 15.55 -1.99 -12.33
CA TYR A 333 15.61 -3.04 -11.31
C TYR A 333 14.64 -4.22 -11.55
N SER A 334 13.67 -4.06 -12.44
CA SER A 334 12.73 -5.09 -12.87
C SER A 334 12.58 -5.07 -14.39
N SER A 335 12.88 -6.18 -15.04
CA SER A 335 12.77 -6.33 -16.50
C SER A 335 12.41 -7.78 -16.83
N PRO A 336 11.82 -8.06 -18.02
CA PRO A 336 11.51 -9.44 -18.42
C PRO A 336 12.74 -10.36 -18.36
N GLY A 337 13.92 -9.84 -18.73
CA GLY A 337 15.17 -10.57 -18.64
C GLY A 337 15.56 -10.96 -17.22
N TYR A 338 15.36 -10.07 -16.24
CA TYR A 338 15.66 -10.35 -14.83
C TYR A 338 14.64 -11.29 -14.19
N VAL A 339 13.36 -11.15 -14.51
CA VAL A 339 12.32 -12.06 -14.03
C VAL A 339 12.59 -13.48 -14.53
N LEU A 340 12.87 -13.64 -15.82
CA LEU A 340 13.18 -14.94 -16.40
C LEU A 340 14.55 -15.48 -15.97
N PHE A 341 15.51 -14.61 -15.64
CA PHE A 341 16.76 -15.04 -15.01
C PHE A 341 16.48 -15.84 -13.74
N TYR A 342 15.56 -15.39 -12.88
CA TYR A 342 15.14 -16.15 -11.69
C TYR A 342 14.26 -17.36 -12.04
N LEU A 343 13.32 -17.21 -12.97
CA LEU A 343 12.27 -18.20 -13.24
C LEU A 343 12.61 -19.23 -14.32
N VAL A 344 13.83 -19.24 -14.88
CA VAL A 344 14.20 -20.16 -15.99
C VAL A 344 13.94 -21.64 -15.71
N ARG A 345 13.96 -22.06 -14.43
CA ARG A 345 13.73 -23.46 -14.01
C ARG A 345 12.26 -23.87 -14.00
N VAL A 346 11.34 -22.91 -13.92
CA VAL A 346 9.88 -23.14 -13.89
C VAL A 346 9.21 -22.71 -15.19
N ALA A 347 9.77 -21.73 -15.89
CA ALA A 347 9.25 -21.20 -17.15
C ALA A 347 10.34 -21.14 -18.25
N PRO A 348 10.99 -22.28 -18.59
CA PRO A 348 12.09 -22.32 -19.55
C PRO A 348 11.67 -21.86 -20.96
N GLU A 349 10.43 -22.09 -21.36
CA GLU A 349 9.87 -21.68 -22.64
C GLU A 349 9.89 -20.17 -22.85
N HIS A 350 9.64 -19.38 -21.80
CA HIS A 350 9.71 -17.93 -21.87
C HIS A 350 11.15 -17.45 -22.04
N MET A 351 12.12 -18.10 -21.36
CA MET A 351 13.55 -17.79 -21.54
C MET A 351 14.00 -18.09 -22.98
N LEU A 352 13.60 -19.25 -23.53
CA LEU A 352 13.88 -19.59 -24.93
C LEU A 352 13.20 -18.61 -25.89
N CYS A 353 11.99 -18.14 -25.59
CA CYS A 353 11.33 -17.12 -26.40
C CYS A 353 12.15 -15.82 -26.42
N LEU A 354 12.58 -15.33 -25.25
CA LEU A 354 13.35 -14.09 -25.10
C LEU A 354 14.73 -14.18 -25.78
N GLN A 355 15.42 -15.32 -25.64
CA GLN A 355 16.80 -15.52 -26.10
C GLN A 355 16.88 -16.22 -27.47
N ASN A 356 15.85 -16.09 -28.32
CA ASN A 356 15.81 -16.65 -29.67
C ASN A 356 16.13 -18.16 -29.75
N GLY A 357 15.66 -18.90 -28.75
CA GLY A 357 15.72 -20.35 -28.66
C GLY A 357 16.97 -20.92 -28.03
N ARG A 358 17.74 -20.12 -27.29
CA ARG A 358 18.89 -20.62 -26.54
C ARG A 358 18.74 -20.21 -25.08
N TYR A 359 19.31 -20.99 -24.18
CA TYR A 359 19.57 -20.46 -22.84
C TYR A 359 20.73 -19.46 -22.90
N ASP A 360 20.80 -18.57 -21.92
CA ASP A 360 21.93 -17.65 -21.82
C ASP A 360 23.22 -18.41 -21.49
N HIS A 361 24.36 -17.74 -21.61
CA HIS A 361 25.66 -18.28 -21.23
C HIS A 361 25.64 -18.72 -19.77
N ALA A 362 26.18 -19.90 -19.48
CA ALA A 362 26.10 -20.52 -18.14
C ALA A 362 26.59 -19.61 -17.00
N ASP A 363 27.64 -18.82 -17.21
CA ASP A 363 28.16 -17.87 -16.21
C ASP A 363 27.26 -16.64 -15.98
N ARG A 364 26.29 -16.37 -16.88
CA ARG A 364 25.29 -15.29 -16.74
C ARG A 364 23.92 -15.80 -16.27
N MET A 365 23.77 -17.11 -16.12
CA MET A 365 22.55 -17.73 -15.62
C MET A 365 22.46 -17.62 -14.09
N PHE A 366 21.23 -17.67 -13.57
CA PHE A 366 20.99 -17.69 -12.13
C PHE A 366 21.49 -19.01 -11.54
N ASN A 367 22.67 -18.96 -10.93
CA ASN A 367 23.40 -20.13 -10.45
C ASN A 367 23.58 -20.12 -8.93
N SER A 368 23.76 -18.96 -8.30
CA SER A 368 23.98 -18.82 -6.87
C SER A 368 23.32 -17.54 -6.37
N VAL A 369 22.64 -17.61 -5.22
CA VAL A 369 22.03 -16.43 -4.58
C VAL A 369 23.12 -15.44 -4.15
N GLY A 370 24.18 -15.93 -3.50
CA GLY A 370 25.27 -15.10 -3.01
C GLY A 370 26.09 -14.45 -4.13
N GLU A 371 26.36 -15.17 -5.22
CA GLU A 371 27.03 -14.59 -6.39
C GLU A 371 26.14 -13.54 -7.07
N THR A 372 24.83 -13.78 -7.12
CA THR A 372 23.86 -12.82 -7.68
C THR A 372 23.80 -11.53 -6.86
N TRP A 373 23.76 -11.63 -5.52
CA TRP A 373 23.80 -10.46 -4.64
C TRP A 373 25.10 -9.66 -4.82
N LYS A 374 26.24 -10.34 -4.85
CA LYS A 374 27.54 -9.72 -5.09
C LYS A 374 27.57 -8.99 -6.45
N ASN A 375 27.04 -9.61 -7.49
CA ASN A 375 26.92 -8.99 -8.82
C ASN A 375 25.99 -7.76 -8.80
N CYS A 376 24.90 -7.78 -8.03
CA CYS A 376 24.05 -6.61 -7.82
C CYS A 376 24.80 -5.45 -7.13
N LEU A 377 25.87 -5.69 -6.38
CA LEU A 377 26.66 -4.66 -5.69
C LEU A 377 27.86 -4.17 -6.51
N GLU A 378 28.50 -5.05 -7.27
CA GLU A 378 29.74 -4.77 -7.98
C GLU A 378 29.55 -4.58 -9.50
N GLY A 379 28.49 -5.16 -10.08
CA GLY A 379 28.18 -5.11 -11.50
C GLY A 379 27.90 -3.69 -11.98
N GLY A 380 28.45 -3.34 -13.14
CA GLY A 380 28.32 -1.98 -13.72
C GLY A 380 26.93 -1.66 -14.31
N THR A 381 26.12 -2.68 -14.57
CA THR A 381 24.77 -2.57 -15.18
C THR A 381 23.75 -3.48 -14.50
N ASP A 382 24.07 -4.00 -13.31
CA ASP A 382 23.25 -4.98 -12.60
C ASP A 382 22.66 -4.33 -11.33
N PHE A 383 21.38 -3.96 -11.41
CA PHE A 383 20.65 -3.25 -10.36
C PHE A 383 19.33 -3.96 -9.98
N LYS A 384 19.22 -5.26 -10.27
CA LYS A 384 17.98 -6.02 -10.06
C LYS A 384 17.57 -6.07 -8.60
N GLU A 385 16.28 -5.84 -8.36
CA GLU A 385 15.59 -6.19 -7.12
C GLU A 385 15.07 -7.64 -7.21
N LEU A 386 14.39 -8.10 -6.16
CA LEU A 386 13.81 -9.43 -6.08
C LEU A 386 12.38 -9.47 -6.62
N ILE A 387 11.88 -10.69 -6.76
CA ILE A 387 10.49 -11.02 -7.12
C ILE A 387 9.77 -11.67 -5.92
N PRO A 388 8.42 -11.68 -5.87
CA PRO A 388 7.67 -12.20 -4.72
C PRO A 388 7.99 -13.65 -4.35
N GLU A 389 8.43 -14.47 -5.31
CA GLU A 389 8.77 -15.89 -5.16
C GLU A 389 9.84 -16.13 -4.09
N PHE A 390 10.78 -15.19 -3.90
CA PHE A 390 11.81 -15.28 -2.85
C PHE A 390 11.25 -15.20 -1.42
N TYR A 391 9.99 -14.78 -1.26
CA TYR A 391 9.29 -14.67 0.02
C TYR A 391 8.00 -15.47 0.05
N GLY A 392 7.75 -16.27 -1.00
CA GLY A 392 6.62 -17.18 -1.13
C GLY A 392 6.90 -18.55 -0.53
N THR A 393 6.08 -19.53 -0.88
CA THR A 393 6.19 -20.91 -0.40
C THR A 393 6.65 -21.90 -1.47
N ASP A 394 6.63 -21.52 -2.75
CA ASP A 394 7.03 -22.38 -3.85
C ASP A 394 8.53 -22.22 -4.15
N CYS A 395 9.32 -23.24 -3.81
CA CYS A 395 10.76 -23.30 -4.06
C CYS A 395 11.14 -23.90 -5.43
N SER A 396 10.15 -24.22 -6.28
CA SER A 396 10.36 -24.86 -7.58
C SER A 396 11.34 -24.10 -8.49
N PHE A 397 11.36 -22.76 -8.44
CA PHE A 397 12.26 -21.92 -9.23
C PHE A 397 13.74 -22.04 -8.84
N LEU A 398 14.05 -22.60 -7.67
CA LEU A 398 15.42 -22.85 -7.19
C LEU A 398 15.92 -24.25 -7.58
N LYS A 399 15.02 -25.17 -7.92
CA LYS A 399 15.32 -26.59 -8.20
C LYS A 399 15.16 -26.89 -9.69
N ASN A 400 16.14 -27.53 -10.32
CA ASN A 400 16.10 -27.93 -11.72
C ASN A 400 15.32 -29.25 -11.90
N MET A 401 14.04 -29.26 -11.53
CA MET A 401 13.20 -30.46 -11.57
C MET A 401 12.97 -31.00 -13.00
N LEU A 402 13.03 -30.12 -13.99
CA LEU A 402 12.88 -30.47 -15.41
C LEU A 402 14.18 -31.02 -16.04
N ASN A 403 15.27 -31.15 -15.27
CA ASN A 403 16.58 -31.60 -15.76
C ASN A 403 17.07 -30.80 -16.99
N LEU A 404 16.87 -29.48 -16.97
CA LEU A 404 17.25 -28.57 -18.05
C LEU A 404 18.79 -28.56 -18.21
N ASN A 405 19.25 -28.56 -19.47
CA ASN A 405 20.67 -28.36 -19.77
C ASN A 405 20.99 -26.86 -19.85
N LEU A 406 21.34 -26.27 -18.70
CA LEU A 406 21.66 -24.84 -18.56
C LEU A 406 23.14 -24.52 -18.84
N GLY A 407 23.90 -25.49 -19.38
CA GLY A 407 25.29 -25.31 -19.77
C GLY A 407 26.31 -25.53 -18.64
N ARG A 408 27.57 -25.23 -18.96
CA ARG A 408 28.72 -25.45 -18.07
C ARG A 408 29.50 -24.15 -17.91
N ARG A 409 29.77 -23.77 -16.66
CA ARG A 409 30.55 -22.58 -16.31
C ARG A 409 32.01 -22.72 -16.73
N GLN A 410 32.71 -21.60 -16.88
CA GLN A 410 34.16 -21.61 -17.18
C GLN A 410 34.98 -22.35 -16.11
N GLY A 411 34.51 -22.37 -14.86
CA GLY A 411 35.10 -23.16 -13.76
C GLY A 411 34.81 -24.66 -13.80
N GLY A 412 34.07 -25.16 -14.79
CA GLY A 412 33.80 -26.59 -14.99
C GLY A 412 32.57 -27.16 -14.26
N GLY A 413 31.88 -26.37 -13.42
CA GLY A 413 30.59 -26.75 -12.84
C GLY A 413 29.45 -26.72 -13.86
N GLN A 414 28.56 -27.71 -13.83
CA GLN A 414 27.30 -27.66 -14.57
C GLN A 414 26.29 -26.79 -13.82
N VAL A 415 25.48 -26.03 -14.54
CA VAL A 415 24.40 -25.23 -13.94
C VAL A 415 23.19 -26.14 -13.72
N GLY A 416 22.88 -26.43 -12.46
CA GLY A 416 21.78 -27.29 -12.02
C GLY A 416 20.83 -26.55 -11.08
N ASP A 417 20.63 -27.08 -9.88
CA ASP A 417 19.96 -26.36 -8.78
C ASP A 417 20.72 -25.08 -8.42
N VAL A 418 20.01 -24.10 -7.87
CA VAL A 418 20.62 -22.85 -7.42
C VAL A 418 21.43 -23.11 -6.14
N GLU A 419 22.67 -22.65 -6.11
CA GLU A 419 23.51 -22.67 -4.92
C GLU A 419 22.97 -21.70 -3.88
N LEU A 420 22.59 -22.26 -2.74
CA LEU A 420 22.01 -21.52 -1.62
C LEU A 420 23.10 -21.05 -0.64
N PRO A 421 22.83 -20.01 0.16
CA PRO A 421 23.74 -19.55 1.19
C PRO A 421 24.04 -20.64 2.23
N PRO A 422 25.22 -20.64 2.88
CA PRO A 422 25.59 -21.69 3.84
C PRO A 422 24.66 -21.83 5.04
N TRP A 423 23.94 -20.76 5.40
CA TRP A 423 22.95 -20.76 6.47
C TRP A 423 21.63 -21.43 6.11
N ALA A 424 21.39 -21.76 4.84
CA ALA A 424 20.20 -22.48 4.40
C ALA A 424 20.53 -23.96 4.18
N SER A 425 19.74 -24.84 4.80
CA SER A 425 19.90 -26.29 4.66
C SER A 425 19.36 -26.83 3.34
N ASP A 426 18.22 -26.29 2.90
CA ASP A 426 17.61 -26.56 1.60
C ASP A 426 16.80 -25.34 1.11
N ALA A 427 16.15 -25.47 -0.05
CA ALA A 427 15.42 -24.37 -0.68
C ALA A 427 14.17 -23.94 0.13
N ASP A 428 13.55 -24.86 0.86
CA ASP A 428 12.36 -24.57 1.66
C ASP A 428 12.75 -23.81 2.94
N ASP A 429 13.82 -24.23 3.62
CA ASP A 429 14.44 -23.52 4.73
C ASP A 429 14.98 -22.13 4.30
N PHE A 430 15.54 -22.02 3.09
CA PHE A 430 15.92 -20.73 2.51
C PHE A 430 14.73 -19.76 2.41
N LEU A 431 13.62 -20.18 1.81
CA LEU A 431 12.43 -19.31 1.67
C LEU A 431 11.81 -18.96 3.03
N GLN A 432 11.78 -19.90 3.98
CA GLN A 432 11.31 -19.63 5.34
C GLN A 432 12.14 -18.55 6.02
N LYS A 433 13.48 -18.62 5.91
CA LYS A 433 14.39 -17.61 6.47
C LYS A 433 14.30 -16.27 5.75
N MET A 434 14.17 -16.25 4.42
CA MET A 434 13.90 -15.04 3.65
C MET A 434 12.59 -14.38 4.12
N ARG A 435 11.52 -15.16 4.29
CA ARG A 435 10.23 -14.66 4.77
C ARG A 435 10.32 -14.16 6.21
N ALA A 436 11.01 -14.87 7.10
CA ALA A 436 11.25 -14.44 8.48
C ALA A 436 12.05 -13.13 8.53
N ALA A 437 13.04 -12.95 7.66
CA ALA A 437 13.79 -11.70 7.54
C ALA A 437 12.89 -10.55 7.07
N LEU A 438 12.07 -10.76 6.04
CA LEU A 438 11.12 -9.74 5.55
C LEU A 438 10.11 -9.33 6.62
N GLU A 439 9.62 -10.26 7.44
CA GLU A 439 8.66 -9.98 8.52
C GLU A 439 9.33 -9.59 9.84
N SER A 440 10.67 -9.44 9.86
CA SER A 440 11.41 -9.05 11.06
C SER A 440 11.03 -7.64 11.53
N GLN A 441 11.34 -7.36 12.79
CA GLN A 441 11.14 -6.02 13.37
C GLN A 441 12.00 -4.97 12.64
N HIS A 442 13.26 -5.28 12.34
CA HIS A 442 14.16 -4.37 11.64
C HIS A 442 13.59 -3.94 10.28
N VAL A 443 13.10 -4.88 9.47
CA VAL A 443 12.47 -4.56 8.18
C VAL A 443 11.15 -3.82 8.38
N SER A 444 10.31 -4.23 9.34
CA SER A 444 9.06 -3.53 9.63
C SER A 444 9.29 -2.05 9.97
N GLU A 445 10.37 -1.74 10.67
CA GLU A 445 10.73 -0.37 11.02
C GLU A 445 11.30 0.43 9.83
N HIS A 446 11.82 -0.18 8.77
CA HIS A 446 12.55 0.52 7.69
C HIS A 446 11.96 0.31 6.28
N LEU A 447 10.97 -0.58 6.12
CA LEU A 447 10.40 -0.93 4.82
C LEU A 447 9.73 0.28 4.12
N HIS A 448 9.18 1.21 4.89
CA HIS A 448 8.60 2.45 4.38
C HIS A 448 9.60 3.27 3.55
N GLU A 449 10.90 3.22 3.88
CA GLU A 449 11.94 3.93 3.15
C GLU A 449 12.20 3.34 1.77
N TRP A 450 12.10 2.01 1.63
CA TRP A 450 12.18 1.34 0.33
C TRP A 450 10.92 1.60 -0.49
N ILE A 451 9.76 1.62 0.16
CA ILE A 451 8.49 1.99 -0.49
C ILE A 451 8.58 3.41 -1.06
N ASP A 452 9.22 4.34 -0.36
CA ASP A 452 9.46 5.71 -0.87
C ASP A 452 10.25 5.74 -2.18
N LEU A 453 11.22 4.85 -2.35
CA LEU A 453 12.04 4.74 -3.56
C LEU A 453 11.23 4.17 -4.74
N ILE A 454 10.41 3.15 -4.49
CA ILE A 454 9.77 2.37 -5.55
C ILE A 454 8.38 2.88 -5.90
N PHE A 455 7.56 3.23 -4.89
CA PHE A 455 6.16 3.65 -5.06
C PHE A 455 5.87 5.07 -4.53
N GLY A 456 6.77 5.64 -3.71
CA GLY A 456 6.53 6.89 -3.01
C GLY A 456 7.24 8.10 -3.61
N TYR A 457 7.50 9.09 -2.75
CA TYR A 457 7.90 10.43 -3.18
C TYR A 457 9.34 10.51 -3.73
N LYS A 458 10.21 9.54 -3.41
CA LYS A 458 11.60 9.44 -3.92
C LYS A 458 11.71 8.74 -5.27
N GLN A 459 10.59 8.42 -5.93
CA GLN A 459 10.57 7.76 -7.24
C GLN A 459 10.98 8.72 -8.38
N LYS A 460 10.64 10.01 -8.28
CA LYS A 460 10.91 11.03 -9.31
C LYS A 460 11.23 12.41 -8.71
N GLY A 461 11.65 13.35 -9.55
CA GLY A 461 11.92 14.74 -9.14
C GLY A 461 13.24 14.94 -8.37
N SER A 462 13.34 16.03 -7.61
CA SER A 462 14.54 16.37 -6.83
C SER A 462 14.87 15.32 -5.77
N GLU A 463 13.84 14.73 -5.16
CA GLU A 463 13.97 13.70 -4.13
C GLU A 463 14.58 12.41 -4.67
N ALA A 464 14.23 12.02 -5.90
CA ALA A 464 14.89 10.92 -6.59
C ALA A 464 16.36 11.21 -6.86
N VAL A 465 16.73 12.45 -7.23
CA VAL A 465 18.14 12.83 -7.42
C VAL A 465 18.89 12.76 -6.09
N ALA A 466 18.31 13.28 -5.01
CA ALA A 466 18.91 13.25 -3.67
C ALA A 466 19.09 11.83 -3.12
N ALA A 467 18.13 10.93 -3.42
CA ALA A 467 18.20 9.51 -3.05
C ALA A 467 19.01 8.65 -4.02
N HIS A 468 19.60 9.25 -5.07
CA HIS A 468 20.30 8.55 -6.14
C HIS A 468 19.45 7.50 -6.86
N ASN A 469 18.18 7.79 -7.14
CA ASN A 469 17.15 6.86 -7.60
C ASN A 469 16.59 7.21 -8.99
N VAL A 470 17.42 7.69 -9.91
CA VAL A 470 16.98 8.18 -11.23
C VAL A 470 17.26 7.16 -12.33
N PHE A 471 16.20 6.60 -12.92
CA PHE A 471 16.26 5.64 -14.02
C PHE A 471 16.15 6.31 -15.39
N HIS A 472 16.35 5.53 -16.45
CA HIS A 472 16.21 6.00 -17.82
C HIS A 472 14.80 6.62 -18.05
N PRO A 473 14.67 7.80 -18.70
CA PRO A 473 13.41 8.53 -18.81
C PRO A 473 12.24 7.73 -19.41
N LEU A 474 12.54 6.85 -20.37
CA LEU A 474 11.55 5.96 -21.01
C LEU A 474 10.90 4.94 -20.05
N THR A 475 11.45 4.74 -18.86
CA THR A 475 10.89 3.82 -17.86
C THR A 475 9.69 4.44 -17.11
N TYR A 476 9.57 5.77 -17.11
CA TYR A 476 8.54 6.49 -16.37
C TYR A 476 7.30 6.77 -17.21
N GLU A 477 6.13 6.69 -16.56
CA GLU A 477 4.87 7.10 -17.15
C GLU A 477 4.90 8.58 -17.56
N GLY A 478 4.38 8.88 -18.75
CA GLY A 478 4.41 10.22 -19.32
C GLY A 478 5.81 10.70 -19.75
N GLY A 479 6.82 9.83 -19.70
CA GLY A 479 8.20 10.18 -20.07
C GLY A 479 8.33 10.62 -21.53
N ILE A 480 7.58 10.01 -22.46
CA ILE A 480 7.43 10.47 -23.85
C ILE A 480 6.03 10.14 -24.39
N ASP A 481 5.42 11.09 -25.11
CA ASP A 481 4.18 10.87 -25.86
C ASP A 481 4.46 10.10 -27.16
N CYS A 482 4.16 8.80 -27.17
CA CYS A 482 4.35 7.94 -28.34
C CYS A 482 3.49 8.31 -29.54
N ASP A 483 2.41 9.09 -29.35
CA ASP A 483 1.51 9.51 -30.43
C ASP A 483 1.98 10.79 -31.11
N SER A 484 2.89 11.53 -30.46
CA SER A 484 3.60 12.67 -31.07
C SER A 484 4.72 12.27 -32.04
N ILE A 485 5.10 10.99 -32.08
CA ILE A 485 6.22 10.50 -32.89
C ILE A 485 5.72 10.11 -34.28
N GLU A 486 6.13 10.88 -35.29
CA GLU A 486 5.78 10.61 -36.69
C GLU A 486 6.60 9.47 -37.32
N ASP A 487 7.87 9.31 -36.90
CA ASP A 487 8.77 8.28 -37.46
C ASP A 487 8.45 6.87 -36.90
N PRO A 488 8.01 5.92 -37.75
CA PRO A 488 7.70 4.56 -37.32
C PRO A 488 8.89 3.81 -36.71
N ASP A 489 10.10 4.01 -37.25
CA ASP A 489 11.31 3.33 -36.75
C ASP A 489 11.63 3.79 -35.32
N GLN A 490 11.57 5.11 -35.08
CA GLN A 490 11.75 5.69 -33.75
C GLN A 490 10.66 5.21 -32.77
N LYS A 491 9.39 5.18 -33.19
CA LYS A 491 8.28 4.72 -32.35
C LYS A 491 8.49 3.25 -31.92
N ILE A 492 8.94 2.39 -32.83
CA ILE A 492 9.22 0.97 -32.52
C ILE A 492 10.40 0.83 -31.59
N ALA A 493 11.50 1.55 -31.84
CA ALA A 493 12.68 1.49 -30.99
C ALA A 493 12.34 1.86 -29.54
N MET A 494 11.51 2.89 -29.36
CA MET A 494 11.05 3.31 -28.04
C MET A 494 10.10 2.33 -27.37
N LEU A 495 9.11 1.81 -28.09
CA LEU A 495 8.20 0.78 -27.53
C LEU A 495 8.97 -0.48 -27.14
N THR A 496 9.94 -0.89 -27.95
CA THR A 496 10.85 -2.00 -27.63
C THR A 496 11.64 -1.70 -26.35
N GLN A 497 12.18 -0.48 -26.22
CA GLN A 497 12.88 -0.08 -25.01
C GLN A 497 12.00 -0.17 -23.76
N ILE A 498 10.74 0.28 -23.83
CA ILE A 498 9.77 0.24 -22.72
C ILE A 498 9.44 -1.20 -22.32
N LEU A 499 9.21 -2.08 -23.30
CA LEU A 499 8.76 -3.45 -23.05
C LEU A 499 9.91 -4.38 -22.64
N GLU A 500 11.13 -4.17 -23.14
CA GLU A 500 12.26 -5.08 -22.90
C GLU A 500 13.14 -4.66 -21.72
N PHE A 501 13.23 -3.35 -21.42
CA PHE A 501 14.17 -2.83 -20.42
C PHE A 501 13.52 -2.39 -19.11
N GLY A 502 12.24 -2.72 -18.91
CA GLY A 502 11.53 -2.54 -17.66
C GLY A 502 10.75 -1.22 -17.56
N GLN A 503 9.71 -1.24 -16.74
CA GLN A 503 8.82 -0.10 -16.50
C GLN A 503 8.82 0.24 -15.00
N THR A 504 8.89 1.53 -14.67
CA THR A 504 8.75 2.02 -13.30
C THR A 504 7.29 1.86 -12.84
N PRO A 505 7.00 1.37 -11.62
CA PRO A 505 5.63 1.23 -11.13
C PRO A 505 4.92 2.58 -11.05
N ARG A 506 3.59 2.58 -10.99
CA ARG A 506 2.84 3.82 -10.77
C ARG A 506 3.24 4.39 -9.42
N GLN A 507 3.48 5.70 -9.37
CA GLN A 507 3.68 6.37 -8.10
C GLN A 507 2.34 6.39 -7.33
N LEU A 508 2.35 5.82 -6.13
CA LEU A 508 1.19 5.73 -5.25
C LEU A 508 1.19 6.86 -4.22
N PHE A 509 2.36 7.25 -3.73
CA PHE A 509 2.49 8.26 -2.67
C PHE A 509 3.37 9.43 -3.11
N THR A 510 2.98 10.63 -2.74
CA THR A 510 3.71 11.88 -3.03
C THR A 510 4.33 12.51 -1.79
N THR A 511 4.00 11.99 -0.61
CA THR A 511 4.58 12.34 0.69
C THR A 511 5.42 11.17 1.22
N PRO A 512 6.30 11.40 2.23
CA PRO A 512 7.02 10.34 2.90
C PRO A 512 6.09 9.26 3.42
N HIS A 513 6.39 8.01 3.08
CA HIS A 513 5.60 6.87 3.52
C HIS A 513 5.75 6.69 5.04
N PRO A 514 4.65 6.60 5.79
CA PRO A 514 4.78 6.50 7.24
C PRO A 514 5.28 5.12 7.67
N GLN A 515 6.01 5.11 8.78
CA GLN A 515 6.62 3.91 9.36
C GLN A 515 5.55 2.94 9.91
N ARG A 516 5.84 1.63 9.90
CA ARG A 516 4.99 0.64 10.57
C ARG A 516 5.00 0.86 12.08
N ILE A 517 3.84 0.72 12.75
CA ILE A 517 3.76 0.84 14.20
C ILE A 517 4.25 -0.48 14.80
N THR A 518 5.51 -0.50 15.23
CA THR A 518 6.06 -1.64 15.99
C THR A 518 5.90 -1.38 17.48
N PRO A 519 5.37 -2.35 18.26
CA PRO A 519 5.36 -2.22 19.72
C PRO A 519 6.81 -2.25 20.22
N HIS A 520 7.31 -1.12 20.72
CA HIS A 520 8.62 -1.07 21.36
C HIS A 520 8.60 -1.90 22.65
N PHE A 521 9.09 -3.14 22.59
CA PHE A 521 9.54 -3.83 23.79
C PHE A 521 10.83 -3.15 24.25
N HIS A 522 10.75 -2.36 25.32
CA HIS A 522 11.95 -1.93 26.03
C HIS A 522 12.68 -3.16 26.56
N ASN A 523 13.79 -3.52 25.89
CA ASN A 523 14.76 -4.49 26.37
C ASN A 523 15.33 -4.01 27.72
N ILE A 524 14.80 -4.54 28.82
CA ILE A 524 15.47 -4.46 30.12
C ILE A 524 16.70 -5.36 30.02
N SER A 525 17.84 -4.74 29.83
CA SER A 525 19.16 -5.37 29.92
C SER A 525 19.31 -6.01 31.31
N SER A 526 19.38 -7.34 31.31
CA SER A 526 19.69 -8.16 32.48
C SER A 526 21.16 -7.99 32.85
N GLY A 527 21.44 -6.95 33.65
CA GLY A 527 22.70 -6.77 34.35
C GLY A 527 22.74 -7.62 35.62
N THR A 528 23.65 -8.58 35.64
CA THR A 528 23.98 -9.48 36.75
C THR A 528 24.31 -8.79 38.09
N SER A 529 23.62 -9.25 39.14
CA SER A 529 24.00 -9.42 40.56
C SER A 529 25.05 -8.50 41.22
N ASN A 530 24.65 -7.85 42.31
CA ASN A 530 25.36 -7.95 43.59
C ASN A 530 24.43 -7.71 44.79
N SER A 531 24.72 -8.45 45.85
CA SER A 531 23.91 -8.77 47.03
C SER A 531 23.75 -7.66 48.07
N THR A 532 22.55 -7.54 48.68
CA THR A 532 22.31 -7.45 50.15
C THR A 532 20.80 -7.42 50.50
N SER A 533 20.38 -8.44 51.28
CA SER A 533 19.31 -8.57 52.32
C SER A 533 17.90 -7.91 52.23
N PRO A 534 16.87 -8.52 52.87
CA PRO A 534 15.46 -8.38 52.52
C PRO A 534 14.67 -7.49 53.48
N ASN A 535 13.83 -6.61 52.93
CA ASN A 535 12.49 -6.26 53.45
C ASN A 535 11.93 -5.08 52.65
N GLU A 536 10.83 -5.32 51.95
CA GLU A 536 9.61 -4.49 51.88
C GLU A 536 8.87 -4.82 50.58
N LEU A 537 7.57 -5.10 50.73
CA LEU A 537 6.65 -5.47 49.66
C LEU A 537 6.48 -4.31 48.68
N SER A 538 7.02 -4.47 47.47
CA SER A 538 6.74 -3.58 46.34
C SER A 538 5.38 -3.94 45.71
N PRO A 539 4.54 -2.95 45.35
CA PRO A 539 3.32 -3.19 44.60
C PRO A 539 3.65 -3.63 43.17
N GLY A 540 2.88 -4.60 42.67
CA GLY A 540 3.05 -5.18 41.34
C GLY A 540 2.96 -4.15 40.23
N SER A 541 3.69 -4.44 39.15
CA SER A 541 3.60 -3.80 37.84
C SER A 541 2.14 -3.62 37.40
N PRO A 542 1.71 -2.45 36.89
CA PRO A 542 0.41 -2.35 36.26
C PRO A 542 0.48 -3.09 34.92
N SER A 543 -0.32 -4.15 34.79
CA SER A 543 -0.78 -4.62 33.49
C SER A 543 -1.50 -3.46 32.79
N MET A 544 -1.25 -3.27 31.50
CA MET A 544 -2.00 -2.32 30.67
C MET A 544 -3.50 -2.69 30.73
N GLU A 545 -4.30 -1.85 31.38
CA GLU A 545 -5.75 -2.03 31.54
C GLU A 545 -6.47 -1.44 30.31
N SER A 546 -7.37 -2.22 29.70
CA SER A 546 -8.16 -1.89 28.49
C SER A 546 -9.60 -1.54 28.87
N PHE A 547 -10.28 -0.71 28.07
CA PHE A 547 -11.69 -0.30 28.29
C PHE A 547 -12.72 -1.45 28.23
N GLU A 548 -12.31 -2.67 27.86
CA GLU A 548 -13.15 -3.85 27.67
C GLU A 548 -13.93 -4.28 28.94
N ASP A 549 -13.52 -3.85 30.14
CA ASP A 549 -14.16 -4.27 31.41
C ASP A 549 -15.20 -3.27 31.96
N LEU A 550 -15.63 -2.27 31.20
CA LEU A 550 -16.70 -1.33 31.62
C LEU A 550 -18.10 -1.96 31.42
N THR A 551 -18.78 -2.28 32.53
CA THR A 551 -20.14 -2.86 32.53
C THR A 551 -21.15 -1.98 33.28
N GLU A 552 -22.46 -2.19 33.13
CA GLU A 552 -23.48 -1.50 33.96
C GLU A 552 -23.25 -1.68 35.48
N GLU A 553 -22.63 -2.80 35.88
CA GLU A 553 -22.31 -3.12 37.29
C GLU A 553 -21.12 -2.30 37.85
N SER A 554 -20.40 -1.56 37.01
CA SER A 554 -19.28 -0.69 37.39
C SER A 554 -19.71 0.69 37.92
N LYS A 555 -21.01 1.00 37.84
CA LYS A 555 -21.63 2.26 38.27
C LYS A 555 -21.65 2.38 39.80
N LYS A 556 -20.86 3.30 40.36
CA LYS A 556 -20.86 3.61 41.80
C LYS A 556 -21.24 5.07 42.02
N LEU A 557 -22.51 5.29 42.37
CA LEU A 557 -23.15 6.57 42.72
C LEU A 557 -23.53 7.52 41.58
N ALA A 558 -24.68 8.18 41.79
CA ALA A 558 -25.18 9.32 41.03
C ALA A 558 -25.29 10.55 41.98
N TRP A 559 -24.61 11.65 41.66
CA TRP A 559 -24.83 12.94 42.33
C TRP A 559 -25.68 13.85 41.47
N MET A 560 -26.55 14.66 42.09
CA MET A 560 -27.42 15.59 41.37
C MET A 560 -26.71 16.93 41.13
N CYS A 561 -26.59 17.34 39.87
CA CYS A 561 -26.11 18.66 39.46
C CYS A 561 -26.87 19.14 38.23
N VAL A 562 -27.19 20.43 38.10
CA VAL A 562 -27.92 20.94 36.92
C VAL A 562 -26.97 20.95 35.71
N PHE A 563 -27.40 20.44 34.55
CA PHE A 563 -26.70 20.50 33.24
C PHE A 563 -25.19 20.77 33.30
N LEU A 564 -24.40 19.69 33.41
CA LEU A 564 -22.95 19.79 33.55
C LEU A 564 -22.27 20.27 32.27
N THR A 565 -21.22 21.07 32.44
CA THR A 565 -20.41 21.62 31.34
C THR A 565 -18.94 21.24 31.43
N GLY A 566 -18.44 20.87 32.62
CA GLY A 566 -17.04 20.50 32.82
C GLY A 566 -16.82 19.74 34.13
N ILE A 567 -15.77 18.92 34.15
CA ILE A 567 -15.35 18.10 35.29
C ILE A 567 -13.84 18.29 35.48
N ALA A 568 -13.41 18.50 36.73
CA ALA A 568 -12.01 18.48 37.14
C ALA A 568 -11.86 17.68 38.43
N VAL A 569 -10.77 16.92 38.57
CA VAL A 569 -10.53 16.06 39.73
C VAL A 569 -9.17 16.41 40.34
N THR A 570 -9.07 16.33 41.67
CA THR A 570 -7.79 16.49 42.37
C THR A 570 -6.84 15.34 42.04
N SER A 571 -5.53 15.57 42.09
CA SER A 571 -4.50 14.56 41.75
C SER A 571 -4.64 13.26 42.56
N ASN A 572 -5.10 13.34 43.80
CA ASN A 572 -5.37 12.19 44.67
C ASN A 572 -6.74 11.51 44.42
N GLY A 573 -7.55 12.03 43.51
CA GLY A 573 -8.89 11.51 43.19
C GLY A 573 -9.93 11.69 44.31
N ALA A 574 -9.63 12.44 45.37
CA ALA A 574 -10.49 12.55 46.56
C ALA A 574 -11.66 13.52 46.36
N SER A 575 -11.46 14.57 45.57
CA SER A 575 -12.48 15.61 45.32
C SER A 575 -12.73 15.80 43.83
N VAL A 576 -14.02 15.85 43.46
CA VAL A 576 -14.49 16.09 42.10
C VAL A 576 -15.15 17.47 42.04
N PHE A 577 -14.70 18.29 41.11
CA PHE A 577 -15.25 19.60 40.82
C PHE A 577 -16.05 19.56 39.53
N THR A 578 -17.21 20.20 39.53
CA THR A 578 -18.07 20.26 38.36
C THR A 578 -18.57 21.66 38.12
N THR A 579 -18.55 22.10 36.87
CA THR A 579 -19.19 23.33 36.42
C THR A 579 -20.52 23.03 35.77
N SER A 580 -21.46 23.96 35.91
CA SER A 580 -22.83 23.80 35.41
C SER A 580 -23.39 25.08 34.79
N GLN A 581 -24.43 24.90 33.97
CA GLN A 581 -25.16 26.02 33.37
C GLN A 581 -25.90 26.89 34.39
N ASP A 582 -26.11 26.40 35.61
CA ASP A 582 -26.71 27.16 36.71
C ASP A 582 -25.75 28.19 37.35
N SER A 583 -24.60 28.49 36.71
CA SER A 583 -23.51 29.37 37.16
C SER A 583 -22.69 28.87 38.36
N THR A 584 -22.89 27.63 38.80
CA THR A 584 -22.24 27.11 40.01
C THR A 584 -21.06 26.20 39.72
N LEU A 585 -20.03 26.32 40.56
CA LEU A 585 -18.98 25.33 40.76
C LEU A 585 -19.34 24.51 42.01
N LYS A 586 -19.47 23.20 41.84
CA LYS A 586 -19.75 22.26 42.93
C LYS A 586 -18.55 21.37 43.19
N MET A 587 -18.30 21.07 44.46
CA MET A 587 -17.22 20.21 44.94
C MET A 587 -17.83 19.03 45.69
N PHE A 588 -17.56 17.83 45.20
CA PHE A 588 -18.01 16.57 45.78
C PHE A 588 -16.82 15.81 46.34
N SER A 589 -17.01 15.17 47.49
CA SER A 589 -16.00 14.26 48.04
C SER A 589 -16.36 12.82 47.70
N LYS A 590 -15.36 12.10 47.16
CA LYS A 590 -15.46 10.68 46.85
C LYS A 590 -15.66 9.83 48.09
N GLU A 591 -15.00 10.17 49.20
CA GLU A 591 -15.09 9.45 50.47
C GLU A 591 -16.46 9.59 51.12
N SER A 592 -16.95 10.82 51.25
CA SER A 592 -18.22 11.09 51.94
C SER A 592 -19.44 10.94 51.03
N SER A 593 -19.24 10.73 49.73
CA SER A 593 -20.31 10.61 48.74
C SER A 593 -21.29 11.80 48.76
N ALA A 594 -20.82 12.99 49.12
CA ALA A 594 -21.67 14.16 49.38
C ALA A 594 -21.11 15.45 48.78
N LEU A 595 -22.03 16.37 48.47
CA LEU A 595 -21.70 17.75 48.10
C LEU A 595 -21.08 18.47 49.31
N GLN A 596 -19.84 18.93 49.16
CA GLN A 596 -19.13 19.67 50.21
C GLN A 596 -19.26 21.19 50.04
N ARG A 597 -19.17 21.68 48.80
CA ARG A 597 -19.23 23.13 48.51
C ARG A 597 -19.96 23.40 47.22
N SER A 598 -20.66 24.53 47.18
CA SER A 598 -21.32 25.07 45.99
C SER A 598 -21.14 26.57 45.99
N VAL A 599 -20.59 27.11 44.92
CA VAL A 599 -20.28 28.54 44.78
C VAL A 599 -20.71 29.02 43.40
N SER A 600 -21.45 30.13 43.34
CA SER A 600 -21.73 30.84 42.08
C SER A 600 -20.75 32.01 41.94
N PHE A 601 -20.24 32.22 40.73
CA PHE A 601 -19.31 33.30 40.42
C PHE A 601 -19.91 34.41 39.55
N SER A 602 -20.87 34.04 38.70
CA SER A 602 -21.48 34.91 37.70
C SER A 602 -22.98 34.63 37.58
N ASN A 603 -23.68 35.39 36.74
CA ASN A 603 -25.08 35.13 36.39
C ASN A 603 -25.22 34.35 35.07
N MET A 604 -24.10 33.88 34.50
CA MET A 604 -24.06 33.12 33.25
C MET A 604 -23.49 31.73 33.51
N ALA A 605 -23.68 30.82 32.55
CA ALA A 605 -23.19 29.45 32.67
C ALA A 605 -21.66 29.42 32.81
N LEU A 606 -21.16 28.54 33.69
CA LEU A 606 -19.76 28.15 33.67
C LEU A 606 -19.55 27.16 32.52
N SER A 607 -18.49 27.32 31.74
CA SER A 607 -18.26 26.55 30.50
C SER A 607 -17.30 25.38 30.67
N SER A 608 -16.22 25.55 31.43
CA SER A 608 -15.19 24.52 31.62
C SER A 608 -14.44 24.77 32.93
N CYS A 609 -13.77 23.75 33.45
CA CYS A 609 -12.91 23.89 34.63
C CYS A 609 -11.64 23.03 34.52
N VAL A 610 -10.55 23.51 35.11
CA VAL A 610 -9.27 22.80 35.16
C VAL A 610 -8.61 22.98 36.54
N MET A 611 -7.91 21.93 36.99
CA MET A 611 -7.13 21.94 38.23
C MET A 611 -5.74 22.53 37.96
N LEU A 612 -5.31 23.49 38.78
CA LEU A 612 -3.92 23.95 38.76
C LEU A 612 -3.00 22.98 39.53
N PRO A 613 -1.68 22.99 39.23
CA PRO A 613 -0.71 22.19 39.98
C PRO A 613 -0.79 22.49 41.48
N GLU A 614 -0.50 21.48 42.30
CA GLU A 614 -0.59 21.49 43.78
C GLU A 614 -2.01 21.32 44.37
N ASP A 615 -3.07 21.11 43.56
CA ASP A 615 -4.46 20.91 44.02
C ASP A 615 -4.97 22.03 44.95
N LYS A 616 -4.43 23.25 44.82
CA LYS A 616 -4.80 24.39 45.66
C LYS A 616 -5.88 25.27 45.03
N THR A 617 -5.95 25.28 43.70
CA THR A 617 -6.78 26.23 42.94
C THR A 617 -7.44 25.55 41.75
N VAL A 618 -8.74 25.77 41.59
CA VAL A 618 -9.52 25.40 40.39
C VAL A 618 -9.76 26.66 39.58
N VAL A 619 -9.50 26.60 38.28
CA VAL A 619 -9.88 27.66 37.34
C VAL A 619 -11.18 27.24 36.66
N CYS A 620 -12.13 28.16 36.58
CA CYS A 620 -13.39 27.97 35.88
C CYS A 620 -13.56 29.07 34.84
N SER A 621 -13.96 28.71 33.63
CA SER A 621 -14.36 29.67 32.59
C SER A 621 -15.87 29.85 32.58
N SER A 622 -16.33 30.98 32.04
CA SER A 622 -17.73 31.36 32.04
C SER A 622 -18.11 32.09 30.75
N TRP A 623 -19.39 32.01 30.37
CA TRP A 623 -19.94 32.70 29.21
C TRP A 623 -20.09 34.22 29.41
N ASP A 624 -19.73 34.74 30.58
CA ASP A 624 -19.61 36.18 30.86
C ASP A 624 -18.21 36.75 30.54
N ASN A 625 -17.45 36.03 29.71
CA ASN A 625 -16.11 36.38 29.22
C ASN A 625 -14.98 36.26 30.27
N ASN A 626 -15.29 35.82 31.49
CA ASN A 626 -14.34 35.79 32.60
C ASN A 626 -13.86 34.38 32.95
N LEU A 627 -12.67 34.36 33.58
CA LEU A 627 -12.03 33.21 34.21
C LEU A 627 -12.00 33.47 35.72
N TYR A 628 -12.49 32.51 36.49
CA TYR A 628 -12.59 32.57 37.94
C TYR A 628 -11.59 31.61 38.59
N PHE A 629 -10.75 32.14 39.48
CA PHE A 629 -9.80 31.34 40.25
C PHE A 629 -10.38 31.05 41.62
N TYR A 630 -10.63 29.78 41.94
CA TYR A 630 -11.21 29.34 43.20
C TYR A 630 -10.18 28.63 44.06
N SER A 631 -9.92 29.16 45.26
CA SER A 631 -9.01 28.50 46.20
C SER A 631 -9.72 27.40 46.98
N ILE A 632 -9.21 26.17 46.85
CA ILE A 632 -9.73 24.99 47.55
C ILE A 632 -9.43 25.09 49.05
N ALA A 633 -8.23 25.54 49.44
CA ALA A 633 -7.85 25.67 50.84
C ALA A 633 -8.75 26.67 51.59
N TYR A 634 -9.01 27.84 50.99
CA TYR A 634 -9.77 28.92 51.62
C TYR A 634 -11.27 28.91 51.30
N GLY A 635 -11.69 28.12 50.33
CA GLY A 635 -13.10 27.98 49.92
C GLY A 635 -13.71 29.24 49.32
N ARG A 636 -12.91 30.10 48.69
CA ARG A 636 -13.36 31.40 48.15
C ARG A 636 -12.72 31.70 46.79
N ARG A 637 -13.36 32.60 46.04
CA ARG A 637 -12.78 33.21 44.84
C ARG A 637 -11.50 33.97 45.20
N GLN A 638 -10.39 33.58 44.59
CA GLN A 638 -9.08 34.18 44.74
C GLN A 638 -8.88 35.34 43.76
N ASP A 639 -9.25 35.14 42.50
CA ASP A 639 -9.09 36.17 41.46
C ASP A 639 -10.11 36.05 40.33
N THR A 640 -10.16 37.06 39.46
CA THR A 640 -10.97 37.09 38.25
C THR A 640 -10.16 37.72 37.12
N LEU A 641 -10.09 37.02 36.00
CA LEU A 641 -9.40 37.47 34.79
C LEU A 641 -10.42 37.57 33.65
N MET A 642 -10.56 38.76 33.08
CA MET A 642 -11.29 38.92 31.82
C MET A 642 -10.41 38.38 30.70
N GLY A 643 -10.76 37.22 30.16
CA GLY A 643 -9.94 36.53 29.16
C GLY A 643 -10.24 36.99 27.74
N HIS A 644 -11.52 37.17 27.43
CA HIS A 644 -12.02 37.26 26.07
C HIS A 644 -13.07 38.36 25.91
N ASP A 645 -13.47 38.63 24.68
CA ASP A 645 -14.52 39.63 24.36
C ASP A 645 -15.89 38.98 24.12
N ASP A 646 -15.93 37.65 24.05
CA ASP A 646 -17.13 36.82 23.99
C ASP A 646 -16.98 35.61 24.94
N ALA A 647 -17.99 34.74 24.96
CA ALA A 647 -18.07 33.58 25.82
C ALA A 647 -16.84 32.66 25.67
N VAL A 648 -16.17 32.40 26.80
CA VAL A 648 -15.08 31.43 26.88
C VAL A 648 -15.67 30.03 26.77
N SER A 649 -15.25 29.25 25.77
CA SER A 649 -15.81 27.95 25.44
C SER A 649 -15.14 26.81 26.19
N GLN A 650 -13.80 26.79 26.22
CA GLN A 650 -13.02 25.74 26.87
C GLN A 650 -11.69 26.29 27.39
N ILE A 651 -11.18 25.67 28.47
CA ILE A 651 -9.86 25.98 29.02
C ILE A 651 -9.01 24.71 29.18
N CYS A 652 -7.70 24.86 29.05
CA CYS A 652 -6.73 23.81 29.28
C CYS A 652 -5.50 24.37 30.01
N TRP A 653 -4.85 23.54 30.82
CA TRP A 653 -3.65 23.93 31.57
C TRP A 653 -2.50 22.96 31.28
N ARG A 654 -1.33 23.49 30.93
CA ARG A 654 -0.10 22.71 30.75
C ARG A 654 1.12 23.60 30.99
N ASP A 655 2.14 23.07 31.66
CA ASP A 655 3.48 23.68 31.76
C ASP A 655 3.49 25.17 32.16
N ASN A 656 2.73 25.52 33.21
CA ASN A 656 2.53 26.89 33.71
C ASN A 656 1.88 27.86 32.71
N GLN A 657 1.21 27.34 31.69
CA GLN A 657 0.45 28.09 30.72
C GLN A 657 -1.03 27.68 30.78
N LEU A 658 -1.89 28.69 30.73
CA LEU A 658 -3.33 28.54 30.60
C LEU A 658 -3.71 28.85 29.16
N TYR A 659 -4.46 27.96 28.53
CA TYR A 659 -4.98 28.10 27.17
C TYR A 659 -6.49 28.29 27.26
N THR A 660 -7.01 29.32 26.61
CA THR A 660 -8.42 29.70 26.70
C THR A 660 -8.98 29.88 25.29
N ALA A 661 -10.01 29.11 24.96
CA ALA A 661 -10.72 29.20 23.69
C ALA A 661 -12.02 30.00 23.87
N SER A 662 -12.42 30.73 22.83
CA SER A 662 -13.60 31.61 22.90
C SER A 662 -14.33 31.70 21.57
N TRP A 663 -15.60 32.10 21.68
CA TRP A 663 -16.44 32.40 20.53
C TRP A 663 -16.10 33.72 19.83
N ASP A 664 -15.18 34.52 20.39
CA ASP A 664 -14.55 35.67 19.72
C ASP A 664 -13.54 35.28 18.61
N SER A 665 -13.52 33.99 18.23
CA SER A 665 -12.63 33.41 17.23
C SER A 665 -11.15 33.37 17.60
N THR A 666 -10.82 33.46 18.89
CA THR A 666 -9.44 33.40 19.37
C THR A 666 -9.18 32.27 20.35
N VAL A 667 -7.94 31.76 20.34
CA VAL A 667 -7.36 31.03 21.47
C VAL A 667 -6.27 31.89 22.08
N LYS A 668 -6.39 32.24 23.36
CA LYS A 668 -5.39 33.02 24.09
C LYS A 668 -4.54 32.14 24.97
N VAL A 669 -3.25 32.44 25.01
CA VAL A 669 -2.25 31.74 25.85
C VAL A 669 -1.80 32.69 26.95
N TRP A 670 -1.90 32.24 28.19
CA TRP A 670 -1.55 33.04 29.37
C TRP A 670 -0.43 32.36 30.13
N LYS A 671 0.66 33.09 30.38
CA LYS A 671 1.76 32.60 31.20
C LYS A 671 1.48 32.86 32.68
N CYS A 672 1.56 31.83 33.50
CA CYS A 672 1.47 31.94 34.95
C CYS A 672 2.84 32.25 35.55
N MET A 673 2.96 33.40 36.21
CA MET A 673 4.16 33.77 36.95
C MET A 673 4.02 33.33 38.40
N ALA A 674 4.95 32.48 38.87
CA ALA A 674 4.98 32.07 40.27
C ALA A 674 5.19 33.30 41.16
N ALA A 675 4.38 33.42 42.22
CA ALA A 675 4.52 34.50 43.18
C ALA A 675 5.86 34.36 43.91
N ASP A 676 6.71 35.37 43.77
CA ASP A 676 7.98 35.44 44.48
C ASP A 676 7.73 35.50 46.00
N ILE A 677 8.35 34.61 46.76
CA ILE A 677 8.08 34.31 48.19
C ILE A 677 8.28 35.55 49.10
N SER A 678 8.93 36.60 48.59
CA SER A 678 9.18 37.86 49.28
C SER A 678 8.05 38.90 49.17
N SER A 679 7.02 38.65 48.34
CA SER A 679 5.94 39.62 48.11
C SER A 679 4.56 38.98 48.27
N ASN A 680 3.67 39.63 49.01
CA ASN A 680 2.23 39.31 49.09
C ASN A 680 1.49 39.55 47.75
N LYS A 681 2.13 39.33 46.60
CA LYS A 681 1.54 39.57 45.27
C LYS A 681 0.80 38.33 44.77
N ARG A 682 -0.36 38.60 44.16
CA ARG A 682 -1.27 37.63 43.56
C ARG A 682 -0.59 36.88 42.42
N THR A 683 -1.02 35.65 42.15
CA THR A 683 -0.70 34.92 40.93
C THR A 683 -1.08 35.79 39.72
N GLN A 684 -0.10 36.20 38.92
CA GLN A 684 -0.33 37.05 37.75
C GLN A 684 -0.31 36.20 36.48
N PHE A 685 -1.27 36.48 35.61
CA PHE A 685 -1.41 35.90 34.28
C PHE A 685 -1.09 36.98 33.26
N GLU A 686 -0.05 36.77 32.47
CA GLU A 686 0.32 37.68 31.38
C GLU A 686 -0.05 37.04 30.03
N PRO A 687 -0.64 37.80 29.11
CA PRO A 687 -0.93 37.29 27.77
C PRO A 687 0.39 37.02 27.03
N LEU A 688 0.54 35.81 26.51
CA LEU A 688 1.73 35.33 25.81
C LEU A 688 1.54 35.31 24.29
N ALA A 689 0.39 34.82 23.83
CA ALA A 689 0.05 34.71 22.42
C ALA A 689 -1.48 34.71 22.21
N GLU A 690 -1.90 35.06 20.99
CA GLU A 690 -3.28 35.06 20.54
C GLU A 690 -3.33 34.36 19.16
N LEU A 691 -4.11 33.28 19.08
CA LEU A 691 -4.24 32.45 17.89
C LEU A 691 -5.59 32.72 17.23
N GLU A 692 -5.56 33.40 16.09
CA GLU A 692 -6.76 33.84 15.37
C GLU A 692 -7.35 32.73 14.49
N HIS A 693 -8.68 32.65 14.44
CA HIS A 693 -9.45 31.70 13.62
C HIS A 693 -10.52 32.47 12.82
N GLU A 694 -11.03 31.84 11.74
CA GLU A 694 -12.08 32.43 10.91
C GLU A 694 -13.48 32.39 11.57
N ALA A 695 -13.65 31.51 12.56
CA ALA A 695 -14.92 31.30 13.27
C ALA A 695 -14.67 31.02 14.76
N GLY A 696 -15.73 31.18 15.56
CA GLY A 696 -15.68 30.96 17.01
C GLY A 696 -15.14 29.57 17.37
N VAL A 697 -14.18 29.53 18.29
CA VAL A 697 -13.51 28.29 18.71
C VAL A 697 -14.34 27.61 19.79
N ASN A 698 -14.72 26.36 19.57
CA ASN A 698 -15.55 25.61 20.50
C ASN A 698 -14.74 24.71 21.44
N THR A 699 -13.63 24.14 20.96
CA THR A 699 -12.86 23.16 21.73
C THR A 699 -11.36 23.29 21.46
N ILE A 700 -10.55 22.94 22.47
CA ILE A 700 -9.10 22.89 22.38
C ILE A 700 -8.54 21.67 23.10
N ALA A 701 -7.43 21.12 22.60
CA ALA A 701 -6.65 20.08 23.28
C ALA A 701 -5.16 20.32 23.09
N ILE A 702 -4.36 19.94 24.08
CA ILE A 702 -2.91 20.00 24.05
C ILE A 702 -2.38 18.57 23.92
N SER A 703 -1.37 18.38 23.08
CA SER A 703 -0.67 17.10 22.96
C SER A 703 -0.05 16.66 24.30
N PRO A 704 -0.01 15.35 24.61
CA PRO A 704 0.69 14.83 25.78
C PRO A 704 2.13 15.35 25.92
N ALA A 705 2.83 15.50 24.78
CA ALA A 705 4.17 16.06 24.70
C ALA A 705 4.28 17.56 25.02
N GLY A 706 3.16 18.30 25.05
CA GLY A 706 3.12 19.73 25.36
C GLY A 706 3.62 20.65 24.22
N THR A 707 3.82 20.09 23.03
CA THR A 707 4.42 20.82 21.89
C THR A 707 3.38 21.35 20.91
N LEU A 708 2.21 20.72 20.83
CA LEU A 708 1.16 21.04 19.86
C LEU A 708 -0.18 21.31 20.55
N LEU A 709 -0.98 22.16 19.90
CA LEU A 709 -2.36 22.48 20.26
C LEU A 709 -3.28 22.21 19.07
N ALA A 710 -4.39 21.52 19.31
CA ALA A 710 -5.47 21.34 18.35
C ALA A 710 -6.66 22.20 18.78
N SER A 711 -7.30 22.89 17.83
CA SER A 711 -8.49 23.71 18.06
C SER A 711 -9.59 23.35 17.05
N GLY A 712 -10.84 23.29 17.53
CA GLY A 712 -12.01 23.01 16.70
C GLY A 712 -13.01 24.16 16.72
N THR A 713 -13.50 24.58 15.55
CA THR A 713 -14.41 25.72 15.39
C THR A 713 -15.88 25.31 15.27
N LYS A 714 -16.78 26.30 15.32
CA LYS A 714 -18.22 26.14 15.06
C LYS A 714 -18.55 25.73 13.62
N GLU A 715 -17.67 26.02 12.66
CA GLU A 715 -17.88 25.72 11.23
C GLU A 715 -17.22 24.40 10.79
N GLY A 716 -16.71 23.60 11.73
CA GLY A 716 -16.13 22.30 11.41
C GLY A 716 -14.65 22.32 11.02
N THR A 717 -13.97 23.46 11.25
CA THR A 717 -12.53 23.58 11.00
C THR A 717 -11.71 23.06 12.17
N LEU A 718 -10.79 22.15 11.89
CA LEU A 718 -9.73 21.70 12.79
C LEU A 718 -8.44 22.43 12.44
N SER A 719 -7.83 23.10 13.42
CA SER A 719 -6.53 23.75 13.26
C SER A 719 -5.51 23.13 14.21
N VAL A 720 -4.28 22.92 13.72
CA VAL A 720 -3.15 22.40 14.49
C VAL A 720 -2.08 23.49 14.59
N TRP A 721 -1.62 23.76 15.80
CA TRP A 721 -0.70 24.84 16.11
C TRP A 721 0.56 24.30 16.78
N ASP A 722 1.70 24.86 16.42
CA ASP A 722 2.95 24.66 17.15
C ASP A 722 3.01 25.62 18.35
N LEU A 723 3.19 25.09 19.55
CA LEU A 723 3.25 25.88 20.79
C LEU A 723 4.61 26.52 21.05
N ALA A 724 5.67 26.08 20.35
CA ALA A 724 6.98 26.72 20.46
C ALA A 724 7.01 28.07 19.71
N SER A 725 6.43 28.11 18.50
CA SER A 725 6.40 29.30 17.65
C SER A 725 5.06 30.03 17.62
N PHE A 726 3.99 29.44 18.16
CA PHE A 726 2.60 29.91 18.04
C PHE A 726 2.15 30.06 16.57
N SER A 727 2.69 29.25 15.67
CA SER A 727 2.32 29.24 14.26
C SER A 727 1.34 28.11 13.93
N MET A 728 0.47 28.36 12.94
CA MET A 728 -0.45 27.34 12.43
C MET A 728 0.31 26.38 11.53
N LEU A 729 0.20 25.08 11.82
CA LEU A 729 0.77 24.01 11.01
C LEU A 729 -0.21 23.55 9.94
N HIS A 730 -1.46 23.26 10.36
CA HIS A 730 -2.49 22.70 9.50
C HIS A 730 -3.85 23.36 9.79
N GLN A 731 -4.68 23.50 8.75
CA GLN A 731 -6.07 23.94 8.83
C GLN A 731 -6.92 23.09 7.90
N LEU A 732 -7.93 22.45 8.45
CA LEU A 732 -8.67 21.39 7.77
C LEU A 732 -10.17 21.56 7.99
N SER A 733 -10.95 21.56 6.92
CA SER A 733 -12.41 21.44 7.00
C SER A 733 -12.80 19.98 7.25
N CYS A 734 -12.69 19.56 8.52
CA CYS A 734 -12.90 18.16 8.90
C CYS A 734 -14.39 17.78 8.95
N HIS A 735 -15.22 18.63 9.55
CA HIS A 735 -16.65 18.36 9.78
C HIS A 735 -17.53 19.33 9.00
N SER A 736 -18.77 18.94 8.71
CA SER A 736 -19.76 19.82 8.05
C SER A 736 -20.54 20.73 9.01
N GLY A 737 -20.13 20.77 10.28
CA GLY A 737 -20.79 21.50 11.36
C GLY A 737 -19.89 21.59 12.58
N LYS A 738 -20.45 21.99 13.73
CA LYS A 738 -19.69 22.29 14.94
C LYS A 738 -18.83 21.10 15.39
N ILE A 739 -17.54 21.34 15.67
CA ILE A 739 -16.69 20.36 16.36
C ILE A 739 -16.97 20.43 17.86
N HIS A 740 -17.47 19.34 18.45
CA HIS A 740 -17.81 19.28 19.87
C HIS A 740 -16.58 19.12 20.74
N GLN A 741 -15.70 18.17 20.40
CA GLN A 741 -14.47 17.90 21.14
C GLN A 741 -13.34 17.45 20.21
N VAL A 742 -12.12 17.81 20.57
CA VAL A 742 -10.87 17.31 19.97
C VAL A 742 -9.97 16.71 21.06
N ALA A 743 -9.16 15.72 20.72
CA ALA A 743 -8.12 15.20 21.59
C ALA A 743 -6.96 14.60 20.78
N PHE A 744 -5.75 14.68 21.34
CA PHE A 744 -4.59 13.97 20.80
C PHE A 744 -4.56 12.53 21.29
N SER A 745 -3.99 11.67 20.46
CA SER A 745 -3.55 10.33 20.84
C SER A 745 -2.44 10.42 21.89
N PRO A 746 -2.27 9.38 22.74
CA PRO A 746 -1.20 9.36 23.74
C PRO A 746 0.21 9.53 23.14
N ASP A 747 0.43 9.05 21.91
CA ASP A 747 1.69 9.20 21.18
C ASP A 747 1.84 10.55 20.45
N SER A 748 0.83 11.42 20.53
CA SER A 748 0.75 12.73 19.87
C SER A 748 0.80 12.69 18.33
N ARG A 749 0.62 11.53 17.69
CA ARG A 749 0.71 11.39 16.22
C ARG A 749 -0.60 11.68 15.50
N ASN A 750 -1.71 11.43 16.19
CA ASN A 750 -3.07 11.55 15.64
C ASN A 750 -3.94 12.46 16.51
N ILE A 751 -4.91 13.12 15.87
CA ILE A 751 -6.00 13.88 16.51
C ILE A 751 -7.31 13.18 16.21
N LEU A 752 -8.14 12.99 17.23
CA LEU A 752 -9.51 12.57 17.08
C LEU A 752 -10.43 13.79 17.26
N SER A 753 -11.39 13.97 16.37
CA SER A 753 -12.42 15.00 16.46
C SER A 753 -13.81 14.41 16.29
N VAL A 754 -14.77 14.94 17.05
CA VAL A 754 -16.18 14.56 16.94
C VAL A 754 -17.04 15.80 16.69
N GLY A 755 -18.05 15.68 15.83
CA GLY A 755 -18.82 16.83 15.36
C GLY A 755 -20.32 16.57 15.19
N GLU A 756 -21.03 17.65 14.89
CA GLU A 756 -22.49 17.70 14.67
C GLU A 756 -22.94 16.85 13.46
N ASP A 757 -21.99 16.52 12.57
CA ASP A 757 -22.19 15.60 11.45
C ASP A 757 -22.25 14.12 11.86
N SER A 758 -22.31 13.82 13.15
CA SER A 758 -22.35 12.47 13.73
C SER A 758 -21.16 11.60 13.29
N CYS A 759 -20.02 12.23 13.00
CA CYS A 759 -18.80 11.54 12.61
C CYS A 759 -17.73 11.64 13.69
N LEU A 760 -16.96 10.56 13.87
CA LEU A 760 -15.66 10.58 14.53
C LEU A 760 -14.58 10.57 13.45
N LYS A 761 -13.68 11.55 13.49
CA LYS A 761 -12.66 11.76 12.46
C LYS A 761 -11.28 11.72 13.06
N VAL A 762 -10.42 10.85 12.51
CA VAL A 762 -9.01 10.73 12.92
C VAL A 762 -8.16 11.45 11.88
N THR A 763 -7.32 12.37 12.33
CA THR A 763 -6.45 13.20 11.49
C THR A 763 -4.99 13.01 11.91
N ASP A 764 -4.09 12.82 10.95
CA ASP A 764 -2.65 12.74 11.21
C ASP A 764 -2.07 14.14 11.49
N VAL A 765 -1.30 14.25 12.56
CA VAL A 765 -0.76 15.52 13.04
C VAL A 765 0.38 16.04 12.15
N GLN A 766 1.20 15.14 11.60
CA GLN A 766 2.39 15.51 10.85
C GLN A 766 2.02 16.00 9.45
N THR A 767 1.15 15.28 8.77
CA THR A 767 0.74 15.51 7.39
C THR A 767 -0.51 16.39 7.26
N GLY A 768 -1.31 16.50 8.31
CA GLY A 768 -2.60 17.19 8.26
C GLY A 768 -3.66 16.44 7.45
N MET A 769 -3.48 15.14 7.18
CA MET A 769 -4.44 14.37 6.40
C MET A 769 -5.50 13.70 7.28
N LEU A 770 -6.74 13.71 6.81
CA LEU A 770 -7.84 12.95 7.43
C LEU A 770 -7.64 11.45 7.16
N LEU A 771 -7.32 10.68 8.20
CA LEU A 771 -7.01 9.23 8.14
C LEU A 771 -8.27 8.35 8.12
N SER A 772 -9.29 8.71 8.90
CA SER A 772 -10.50 7.90 9.04
C SER A 772 -11.71 8.78 9.33
N THR A 773 -12.87 8.38 8.80
CA THR A 773 -14.19 8.92 9.15
C THR A 773 -15.07 7.75 9.55
N ILE A 774 -15.52 7.74 10.80
CA ILE A 774 -16.41 6.75 11.37
C ILE A 774 -17.76 7.40 11.58
N HIS A 775 -18.80 6.86 10.95
CA HIS A 775 -20.17 7.35 11.12
C HIS A 775 -20.79 6.69 12.34
N ALA A 776 -21.24 7.51 13.29
CA ALA A 776 -22.04 7.08 14.43
C ALA A 776 -23.54 7.22 14.11
N GLU A 777 -24.36 6.44 14.81
CA GLU A 777 -25.83 6.53 14.68
C GLU A 777 -26.38 7.86 15.20
N ASP A 778 -25.73 8.43 16.22
CA ASP A 778 -26.08 9.70 16.86
C ASP A 778 -24.86 10.62 17.02
N GLU A 779 -25.12 11.92 17.20
CA GLU A 779 -24.10 12.94 17.52
C GLU A 779 -23.33 12.57 18.80
N GLN A 780 -22.00 12.48 18.67
CA GLN A 780 -21.10 12.29 19.80
C GLN A 780 -20.62 13.65 20.32
N ARG A 781 -20.82 13.91 21.62
CA ARG A 781 -20.55 15.21 22.24
C ARG A 781 -19.24 15.28 22.98
N CYS A 782 -18.85 14.17 23.59
CA CYS A 782 -17.61 14.10 24.33
C CYS A 782 -16.98 12.72 24.23
N PHE A 783 -15.68 12.63 24.43
CA PHE A 783 -14.97 11.34 24.44
C PHE A 783 -13.67 11.38 25.24
N CYS A 784 -13.17 10.20 25.59
CA CYS A 784 -11.78 9.98 26.00
C CYS A 784 -11.14 8.88 25.14
N TRP A 785 -9.81 8.97 24.96
CA TRP A 785 -9.06 8.14 24.02
C TRP A 785 -7.77 7.63 24.66
N ASP A 786 -7.56 6.31 24.64
CA ASP A 786 -6.36 5.65 25.17
C ASP A 786 -5.33 5.27 24.08
N GLY A 787 -5.58 5.63 22.81
CA GLY A 787 -4.77 5.25 21.66
C GLY A 787 -5.42 4.18 20.78
N ASN A 788 -6.04 3.15 21.36
CA ASN A 788 -6.62 2.02 20.62
C ASN A 788 -8.14 2.11 20.55
N VAL A 789 -8.76 2.49 21.66
CA VAL A 789 -10.21 2.48 21.87
C VAL A 789 -10.67 3.87 22.31
N VAL A 790 -11.88 4.22 21.91
CA VAL A 790 -12.51 5.49 22.26
C VAL A 790 -13.76 5.22 23.05
N LEU A 791 -13.87 5.84 24.21
CA LEU A 791 -15.10 5.88 24.97
C LEU A 791 -15.78 7.22 24.68
N SER A 792 -16.88 7.20 23.93
CA SER A 792 -17.64 8.40 23.58
C SER A 792 -18.99 8.44 24.27
N GLY A 793 -19.46 9.65 24.56
CA GLY A 793 -20.82 9.94 25.03
C GLY A 793 -21.56 10.82 24.04
N GLY A 794 -22.76 10.38 23.66
CA GLY A 794 -23.57 11.03 22.62
C GLY A 794 -24.94 11.53 23.10
N GLN A 795 -25.73 11.98 22.12
CA GLN A 795 -27.08 12.55 22.31
C GLN A 795 -28.08 11.56 22.94
N SER A 796 -27.92 10.26 22.70
CA SER A 796 -28.79 9.21 23.23
C SER A 796 -28.58 8.88 24.70
N GLY A 797 -27.55 9.42 25.34
CA GLY A 797 -27.23 9.12 26.75
C GLY A 797 -26.49 7.80 26.96
N SER A 798 -26.14 7.09 25.89
CA SER A 798 -25.32 5.88 25.95
C SER A 798 -23.83 6.22 25.82
N LEU A 799 -23.00 5.45 26.53
CA LEU A 799 -21.57 5.41 26.33
C LEU A 799 -21.23 4.32 25.32
N LEU A 800 -20.50 4.69 24.27
CA LEU A 800 -20.09 3.79 23.22
C LEU A 800 -18.58 3.55 23.31
N VAL A 801 -18.19 2.28 23.34
CA VAL A 801 -16.80 1.85 23.29
C VAL A 801 -16.50 1.51 21.83
N TRP A 802 -15.69 2.34 21.19
CA TRP A 802 -15.31 2.20 19.79
C TRP A 802 -13.94 1.58 19.67
N ASP A 803 -13.85 0.56 18.83
CA ASP A 803 -12.57 0.17 18.27
C ASP A 803 -12.32 1.00 17.00
N LEU A 804 -11.34 1.91 17.08
CA LEU A 804 -10.92 2.74 15.94
C LEU A 804 -10.25 1.93 14.83
N LEU A 805 -9.87 0.68 15.10
CA LEU A 805 -9.25 -0.23 14.13
C LEU A 805 -10.30 -0.84 13.21
N SER A 806 -11.35 -1.42 13.79
CA SER A 806 -12.44 -2.06 13.06
C SER A 806 -13.58 -1.10 12.66
N SER A 807 -13.54 0.16 13.11
CA SER A 807 -14.60 1.16 12.91
C SER A 807 -15.97 0.66 13.39
N LYS A 808 -15.97 -0.12 14.48
CA LYS A 808 -17.18 -0.71 15.07
C LYS A 808 -17.30 -0.36 16.54
N VAL A 809 -18.56 -0.28 16.98
CA VAL A 809 -18.90 -0.24 18.39
C VAL A 809 -18.71 -1.65 18.96
N ILE A 810 -17.84 -1.78 19.96
CA ILE A 810 -17.62 -3.02 20.71
C ILE A 810 -18.73 -3.18 21.74
N HIS A 811 -18.98 -2.13 22.52
CA HIS A 811 -19.95 -2.11 23.60
C HIS A 811 -20.78 -0.82 23.57
N SER A 812 -22.05 -0.95 23.94
CA SER A 812 -22.96 0.16 24.20
C SER A 812 -23.48 0.02 25.62
N ILE A 813 -23.22 1.04 26.44
CA ILE A 813 -23.54 1.06 27.86
C ILE A 813 -24.54 2.19 28.11
N PRO A 814 -25.79 1.89 28.50
CA PRO A 814 -26.75 2.94 28.85
C PRO A 814 -26.30 3.63 30.14
N ALA A 815 -25.88 4.89 30.03
CA ALA A 815 -25.26 5.63 31.13
C ALA A 815 -26.22 6.66 31.75
N HIS A 816 -26.77 7.54 30.91
CA HIS A 816 -27.62 8.67 31.29
C HIS A 816 -28.97 8.62 30.56
N SER A 817 -30.00 9.24 31.14
CA SER A 817 -31.33 9.32 30.49
C SER A 817 -31.44 10.49 29.50
N GLY A 818 -30.34 11.17 29.20
CA GLY A 818 -30.23 12.30 28.30
C GLY A 818 -28.78 12.49 27.84
N PRO A 819 -28.50 13.50 27.00
CA PRO A 819 -27.18 13.68 26.38
C PRO A 819 -26.05 13.73 27.39
N ILE A 820 -24.94 13.05 27.07
CA ILE A 820 -23.71 13.10 27.86
C ILE A 820 -22.92 14.33 27.41
N THR A 821 -22.69 15.28 28.33
CA THR A 821 -22.10 16.59 28.00
C THR A 821 -20.61 16.67 28.29
N CYS A 822 -20.12 15.88 29.24
CA CYS A 822 -18.72 15.89 29.63
C CYS A 822 -18.29 14.52 30.15
N ILE A 823 -17.03 14.21 29.89
CA ILE A 823 -16.37 12.99 30.33
C ILE A 823 -14.97 13.34 30.84
N TRP A 824 -14.56 12.68 31.91
CA TRP A 824 -13.23 12.79 32.48
C TRP A 824 -12.67 11.40 32.75
N MET A 825 -11.38 11.22 32.48
CA MET A 825 -10.66 9.97 32.69
C MET A 825 -9.35 10.28 33.42
N ASN A 826 -8.95 9.39 34.33
CA ASN A 826 -7.65 9.50 35.00
C ASN A 826 -6.51 9.04 34.08
N GLU A 827 -5.27 9.43 34.41
CA GLU A 827 -4.07 9.07 33.61
C GLU A 827 -3.86 7.56 33.45
N GLN A 828 -4.37 6.76 34.40
CA GLN A 828 -4.26 5.31 34.38
C GLN A 828 -5.39 4.61 33.60
N CYS A 829 -6.33 5.36 33.02
CA CYS A 829 -7.53 4.85 32.35
C CYS A 829 -8.45 3.96 33.21
N SER A 830 -8.22 3.87 34.53
CA SER A 830 -8.92 2.97 35.46
C SER A 830 -10.19 3.57 36.09
N SER A 831 -10.44 4.86 35.91
CA SER A 831 -11.61 5.55 36.46
C SER A 831 -12.13 6.60 35.50
N VAL A 832 -13.42 6.49 35.18
CA VAL A 832 -14.12 7.43 34.29
C VAL A 832 -15.26 8.11 35.06
N ILE A 833 -15.46 9.39 34.80
CA ILE A 833 -16.57 10.19 35.33
C ILE A 833 -17.33 10.79 34.16
N THR A 834 -18.64 10.62 34.14
CA THR A 834 -19.51 11.20 33.10
C THR A 834 -20.55 12.12 33.71
N GLY A 835 -20.86 13.21 33.00
CA GLY A 835 -21.93 14.14 33.35
C GLY A 835 -22.96 14.22 32.23
N GLY A 836 -24.24 14.18 32.59
CA GLY A 836 -25.35 14.22 31.63
C GLY A 836 -26.32 15.38 31.85
N GLU A 837 -27.12 15.67 30.83
CA GLU A 837 -28.23 16.62 30.90
C GLU A 837 -29.38 16.14 31.82
N ASP A 838 -29.39 14.85 32.15
CA ASP A 838 -30.27 14.23 33.15
C ASP A 838 -29.98 14.67 34.59
N LYS A 839 -29.03 15.60 34.76
CA LYS A 839 -28.60 16.18 36.01
C LYS A 839 -27.85 15.21 36.91
N GLN A 840 -27.27 14.15 36.34
CA GLN A 840 -26.52 13.14 37.08
C GLN A 840 -25.04 13.18 36.74
N ILE A 841 -24.21 12.84 37.73
CA ILE A 841 -22.79 12.55 37.58
C ILE A 841 -22.59 11.09 37.91
N MET A 842 -21.97 10.32 37.03
CA MET A 842 -21.75 8.88 37.23
C MET A 842 -20.27 8.58 37.34
N PHE A 843 -19.92 7.71 38.28
CA PHE A 843 -18.56 7.20 38.44
C PHE A 843 -18.49 5.75 37.96
N TRP A 844 -17.53 5.49 37.09
CA TRP A 844 -17.25 4.19 36.48
C TRP A 844 -15.88 3.71 36.96
N LYS A 845 -15.82 2.49 37.48
CA LYS A 845 -14.57 1.87 37.93
C LYS A 845 -14.47 0.47 37.35
N HIS A 846 -13.32 0.14 36.74
CA HIS A 846 -13.05 -1.23 36.30
C HIS A 846 -13.26 -2.22 37.46
N GLN A 847 -14.09 -3.24 37.22
CA GLN A 847 -14.21 -4.38 38.14
C GLN A 847 -13.09 -5.36 37.79
N TYR A 848 -12.27 -5.69 38.79
CA TYR A 848 -11.24 -6.73 38.73
C TYR A 848 -11.84 -8.12 38.81
#